data_AF-K2MAC8-F1
#
_entry.id   AF-K2MAC8-F1
#
_cell.length_a   1.000
_cell.length_b   1.000
_cell.length_c   1.000
_cell.angle_alpha   90.00
_cell.angle_beta   90.00
_cell.angle_gamma   90.00
#
_symmetry.space_group_name_H-M   'P 1'
#
loop_
_entity.id
_entity.type
_entity.pdbx_description
1 polymer ?
#
loop_
_entity_poly.entity_id
_entity_poly.type
_entity_poly.pdbx_seq_one_letter_code
_entity_poly.pdbx_strand_id
1 'polypeptide(L)'
;MERGLAKLRKDPNASAEALSSLEEDLNMRAHEVAREFLKKERAYLDPEPLGVLVEDLPLNHDPILNALERKRRELKKDPKRNGDSIRGCEDDIHDRVKAIAKEFLDNERRFLDPEPEGLPFCELPVDTDRQFRDMENERRVLRRQPALNKAAIEGLEEKMKTRVNELAKDTLRKSRAFLDPEPLGVPIDDLPLNTDEKFHEMESRHREMKKKPFVNAVSIEKLEEEMKQRARELAEELLKKERAFIDQEPEGCLLSELPLNKDKHFREMEKKLRELKKNPRKNLEEIKNLEYDMNDRVHELARRQLSDDKSYLPVEIYGVPVFDLPLDDDSEFHELERQRHNLKKDPKKNAGAIRETEDALNERAITIAGEFVRKDRAYLDPEPEGVLLDRVPLNADRKFREMEQDRRRLMKDPNNMLEVKNLEERLNNRAHELARDLLGWQDEEFHESNKHMAEEWPRICELYPEGIRDPVVPERLSSGDISSAPRNGSFLAPFIAALGRHRVIIDRLFDSKEHPVNGPYSFIFYDPNSSPVRVEIDDRVPVDANMEPKFTRVPKRSWYPLLLEKAYAKFVGGYSRLDQCTPHETLRDLTGRPVLHIPLDDKLAEAANTGDFRSVRFWGGVAKDLERGDVITCMSNVDAGDGIHPLCSYALLAVIETVKESNDPADIVIKLHNCYFDEPFYSGPLNRNDGGWTTELMSACRYNPSEEEFLYLPQPVFLNNFSSMQRCHINCGDRLSSSGEWNECTSGGNPKFTTFRNNPIYLVENKSSRPVRILAELRHQTPSFSDSDGLNHYHQTGLVLMQSVHAKMAPTPLITSSTHRFIQKGMMLDAREVCSQMDLPPSTTCYLIPYTMKRGCHGKFNISVYPGMAKVTLTPLRYAGLKREPLMTNLVIPCGNEEGTRVDFLLNDPCDVHVLLRQVQISDPVSVKNGDIVAEDEVMLQVFNEYGINLATTANPSSAREQALIFRAPQLGRYSLRAVCSSKSKSETCPCLLLIWVAKEIEIDFIPVPPDSKPLGLQTRFPMIPRSAPNAFRTGSRERAYSRDRSVRRSDSLPPIQGAVRGGRSSQTSSIPQRRPTGA
;
A
#
# COMPACT_ATOMS: atom_id res chain seq x y z
N MET A 1 -89.52 35.39 108.62
CA MET A 1 -89.86 36.67 107.99
C MET A 1 -91.38 36.87 107.89
N GLU A 2 -92.16 35.94 107.32
CA GLU A 2 -93.64 36.08 107.21
C GLU A 2 -94.37 36.30 108.53
N ARG A 3 -94.08 35.52 109.59
CA ARG A 3 -94.66 35.76 110.94
C ARG A 3 -94.26 37.13 111.52
N GLY A 4 -93.12 37.67 111.08
CA GLY A 4 -92.64 39.00 111.45
C GLY A 4 -93.43 40.10 110.74
N LEU A 5 -93.64 39.97 109.43
CA LEU A 5 -94.48 40.87 108.63
C LEU A 5 -95.94 40.87 109.12
N ALA A 6 -96.49 39.70 109.47
CA ALA A 6 -97.85 39.57 109.98
C ALA A 6 -98.04 40.18 111.38
N LYS A 7 -96.99 40.21 112.22
CA LYS A 7 -96.99 40.93 113.49
C LYS A 7 -96.91 42.45 113.25
N LEU A 8 -96.00 42.89 112.38
CA LEU A 8 -95.83 44.30 112.01
C LEU A 8 -97.09 44.89 111.34
N ARG A 9 -97.84 44.12 110.56
CA ARG A 9 -99.14 44.55 109.99
C ARG A 9 -100.28 44.69 111.00
N LYS A 10 -100.19 44.05 112.17
CA LYS A 10 -101.22 44.11 113.23
C LYS A 10 -100.89 45.10 114.34
N ASP A 11 -99.69 45.67 114.32
CA ASP A 11 -99.23 46.64 115.30
C ASP A 11 -99.61 48.06 114.84
N PRO A 12 -100.48 48.79 115.57
CA PRO A 12 -100.88 50.15 115.20
C PRO A 12 -99.75 51.18 115.27
N ASN A 13 -98.55 50.82 115.80
CA ASN A 13 -97.37 51.69 115.88
C ASN A 13 -96.20 51.28 114.96
N ALA A 14 -96.40 50.41 113.96
CA ALA A 14 -95.33 49.97 113.06
C ALA A 14 -94.94 51.02 111.98
N SER A 15 -93.62 51.18 111.72
CA SER A 15 -93.06 52.08 110.68
C SER A 15 -93.19 51.52 109.25
N ALA A 16 -93.55 52.37 108.28
CA ALA A 16 -93.70 52.02 106.87
C ALA A 16 -92.38 51.58 106.18
N GLU A 17 -91.23 52.14 106.56
CA GLU A 17 -89.92 51.73 106.02
C GLU A 17 -89.55 50.32 106.47
N ALA A 18 -89.86 49.96 107.72
CA ALA A 18 -89.64 48.62 108.23
C ALA A 18 -90.55 47.58 107.55
N LEU A 19 -91.73 47.99 107.09
CA LEU A 19 -92.60 47.17 106.24
C LEU A 19 -92.00 47.00 104.83
N SER A 20 -91.54 48.07 104.19
CA SER A 20 -90.99 48.02 102.82
C SER A 20 -89.68 47.24 102.74
N SER A 21 -88.74 47.45 103.67
CA SER A 21 -87.47 46.71 103.70
C SER A 21 -87.71 45.22 103.96
N LEU A 22 -88.65 44.87 104.85
CA LEU A 22 -88.99 43.47 105.08
C LEU A 22 -89.73 42.85 103.89
N GLU A 23 -90.52 43.63 103.13
CA GLU A 23 -91.13 43.22 101.86
C GLU A 23 -90.07 43.03 100.75
N GLU A 24 -89.07 43.90 100.64
CA GLU A 24 -87.94 43.74 99.72
C GLU A 24 -87.06 42.53 100.07
N ASP A 25 -86.74 42.33 101.35
CA ASP A 25 -86.00 41.14 101.81
C ASP A 25 -86.82 39.86 101.60
N LEU A 26 -88.14 39.91 101.81
CA LEU A 26 -89.05 38.81 101.48
C LEU A 26 -89.08 38.55 99.97
N ASN A 27 -89.09 39.59 99.13
CA ASN A 27 -89.05 39.46 97.67
C ASN A 27 -87.71 38.94 97.17
N MET A 28 -86.58 39.43 97.69
CA MET A 28 -85.25 38.89 97.38
C MET A 28 -85.14 37.44 97.81
N ARG A 29 -85.62 37.10 99.01
CA ARG A 29 -85.66 35.71 99.46
C ARG A 29 -86.61 34.87 98.62
N ALA A 30 -87.75 35.41 98.19
CA ALA A 30 -88.67 34.73 97.29
C ALA A 30 -88.03 34.48 95.92
N HIS A 31 -87.27 35.43 95.36
CA HIS A 31 -86.50 35.26 94.14
C HIS A 31 -85.35 34.25 94.29
N GLU A 32 -84.65 34.26 95.42
CA GLU A 32 -83.61 33.28 95.73
C GLU A 32 -84.19 31.87 95.86
N VAL A 33 -85.30 31.73 96.58
CA VAL A 33 -86.04 30.47 96.70
C VAL A 33 -86.61 30.02 95.36
N ALA A 34 -87.12 30.93 94.53
CA ALA A 34 -87.61 30.63 93.19
C ALA A 34 -86.48 30.16 92.25
N ARG A 35 -85.29 30.77 92.32
CA ARG A 35 -84.11 30.31 91.56
C ARG A 35 -83.64 28.93 92.01
N GLU A 36 -83.53 28.70 93.32
CA GLU A 36 -83.18 27.38 93.85
C GLU A 36 -84.23 26.31 93.52
N PHE A 37 -85.50 26.70 93.51
CA PHE A 37 -86.60 25.84 93.10
C PHE A 37 -86.53 25.49 91.61
N LEU A 38 -86.36 26.48 90.73
CA LEU A 38 -86.24 26.27 89.28
C LEU A 38 -84.98 25.45 88.94
N LYS A 39 -83.86 25.69 89.62
CA LYS A 39 -82.63 24.92 89.47
C LYS A 39 -82.83 23.45 89.81
N LYS A 40 -83.59 23.15 90.87
CA LYS A 40 -83.98 21.76 91.22
C LYS A 40 -85.00 21.18 90.23
N GLU A 41 -85.97 21.96 89.77
CA GLU A 41 -86.98 21.47 88.83
C GLU A 41 -86.40 21.14 87.46
N ARG A 42 -85.42 21.93 86.99
CA ARG A 42 -84.74 21.81 85.70
C ARG A 42 -83.45 20.99 85.72
N ALA A 43 -83.10 20.38 86.85
CA ALA A 43 -81.87 19.59 86.99
C ALA A 43 -81.76 18.36 86.05
N TYR A 44 -82.86 17.98 85.38
CA TYR A 44 -82.92 16.89 84.41
C TYR A 44 -82.67 17.34 82.97
N LEU A 45 -82.63 18.65 82.71
CA LEU A 45 -82.29 19.19 81.40
C LEU A 45 -80.80 19.06 81.17
N ASP A 46 -80.41 18.92 79.91
CA ASP A 46 -79.04 19.14 79.47
C ASP A 46 -78.54 20.49 80.02
N PRO A 47 -77.42 20.56 80.75
CA PRO A 47 -76.88 21.83 81.27
C PRO A 47 -76.44 22.80 80.15
N GLU A 48 -76.14 22.30 78.95
CA GLU A 48 -75.65 23.09 77.81
C GLU A 48 -76.33 22.71 76.47
N PRO A 49 -77.65 22.90 76.30
CA PRO A 49 -78.35 22.62 75.04
C PRO A 49 -77.73 23.42 73.89
N LEU A 50 -77.28 22.71 72.84
CA LEU A 50 -76.53 23.27 71.70
C LEU A 50 -75.27 24.07 72.12
N GLY A 51 -74.67 23.75 73.27
CA GLY A 51 -73.48 24.41 73.79
C GLY A 51 -73.75 25.77 74.46
N VAL A 52 -75.02 26.10 74.75
CA VAL A 52 -75.42 27.31 75.49
C VAL A 52 -75.87 26.92 76.89
N LEU A 53 -75.35 27.56 77.93
CA LEU A 53 -75.75 27.28 79.32
C LEU A 53 -77.25 27.53 79.53
N VAL A 54 -77.95 26.59 80.17
CA VAL A 54 -79.37 26.70 80.52
C VAL A 54 -79.71 27.98 81.28
N GLU A 55 -78.75 28.49 82.08
CA GLU A 55 -78.90 29.74 82.84
C GLU A 55 -78.95 31.00 81.96
N ASP A 56 -78.30 30.97 80.79
CA ASP A 56 -78.27 32.10 79.84
C ASP A 56 -79.47 32.07 78.88
N LEU A 57 -80.23 30.96 78.84
CA LEU A 57 -81.43 30.84 78.01
C LEU A 57 -82.65 31.52 78.66
N PRO A 58 -83.50 32.22 77.88
CA PRO A 58 -84.70 32.91 78.39
C PRO A 58 -85.87 31.95 78.68
N LEU A 59 -85.61 30.83 79.36
CA LEU A 59 -86.56 29.73 79.56
C LEU A 59 -87.81 30.15 80.36
N ASN A 60 -87.68 31.09 81.30
CA ASN A 60 -88.78 31.53 82.16
C ASN A 60 -89.87 32.32 81.40
N HIS A 61 -89.55 32.83 80.22
CA HIS A 61 -90.45 33.68 79.44
C HIS A 61 -91.14 32.93 78.30
N ASP A 62 -90.82 31.64 78.09
CA ASP A 62 -91.43 30.86 77.02
C ASP A 62 -92.79 30.29 77.47
N PRO A 63 -93.92 30.70 76.86
CA PRO A 63 -95.25 30.28 77.29
C PRO A 63 -95.49 28.78 77.06
N ILE A 64 -94.82 28.19 76.05
CA ILE A 64 -94.96 26.77 75.69
C ILE A 64 -94.21 25.91 76.72
N LEU A 65 -92.95 26.22 77.02
CA LEU A 65 -92.15 25.56 78.03
C LEU A 65 -92.81 25.66 79.41
N ASN A 66 -93.29 26.85 79.80
CA ASN A 66 -93.99 27.06 81.07
C ASN A 66 -95.26 26.21 81.20
N ALA A 67 -95.95 25.92 80.09
CA ALA A 67 -97.11 25.01 80.08
C ALA A 67 -96.67 23.54 80.26
N LEU A 68 -95.60 23.13 79.59
CA LEU A 68 -95.04 21.78 79.73
C LEU A 68 -94.46 21.53 81.13
N GLU A 69 -93.77 22.50 81.73
CA GLU A 69 -93.27 22.42 83.10
C GLU A 69 -94.40 22.32 84.14
N ARG A 70 -95.54 23.00 83.91
CA ARG A 70 -96.76 22.81 84.72
C ARG A 70 -97.33 21.40 84.58
N LYS A 71 -97.45 20.90 83.35
CA LYS A 71 -97.93 19.53 83.06
C LYS A 71 -97.04 18.49 83.74
N ARG A 72 -95.71 18.66 83.66
CA ARG A 72 -94.75 17.78 84.35
C ARG A 72 -94.94 17.80 85.87
N ARG A 73 -95.15 18.96 86.49
CA ARG A 73 -95.43 19.09 87.92
C ARG A 73 -96.70 18.35 88.35
N GLU A 74 -97.76 18.43 87.54
CA GLU A 74 -99.00 17.69 87.81
C GLU A 74 -98.80 16.18 87.73
N LEU A 75 -98.10 15.72 86.69
CA LEU A 75 -97.79 14.29 86.52
C LEU A 75 -96.92 13.74 87.65
N LYS A 76 -96.01 14.55 88.21
CA LYS A 76 -95.15 14.20 89.35
C LYS A 76 -95.87 14.06 90.70
N LYS A 77 -97.15 14.43 90.81
CA LYS A 77 -97.94 14.20 92.05
C LYS A 77 -98.12 12.70 92.35
N ASP A 78 -98.16 11.87 91.31
CA ASP A 78 -98.29 10.41 91.45
C ASP A 78 -97.26 9.68 90.55
N PRO A 79 -95.96 9.69 90.94
CA PRO A 79 -94.86 9.28 90.06
C PRO A 79 -94.92 7.82 89.62
N LYS A 80 -95.51 6.94 90.43
CA LYS A 80 -95.57 5.49 90.14
C LYS A 80 -96.53 5.16 89.00
N ARG A 81 -97.60 5.94 88.85
CA ARG A 81 -98.65 5.72 87.84
C ARG A 81 -98.34 6.43 86.52
N ASN A 82 -97.61 7.54 86.56
CA ASN A 82 -97.43 8.45 85.43
C ASN A 82 -96.05 8.38 84.75
N GLY A 83 -95.26 7.32 84.97
CA GLY A 83 -93.86 7.22 84.53
C GLY A 83 -93.61 7.49 83.04
N ASP A 84 -94.38 6.87 82.12
CA ASP A 84 -94.22 7.08 80.67
C ASP A 84 -94.64 8.49 80.22
N SER A 85 -95.72 9.02 80.80
CA SER A 85 -96.19 10.38 80.50
C SER A 85 -95.24 11.45 81.02
N ILE A 86 -94.51 11.18 82.10
CA ILE A 86 -93.44 12.07 82.59
C ILE A 86 -92.29 12.08 81.58
N ARG A 87 -91.82 10.91 81.12
CA ARG A 87 -90.75 10.84 80.10
C ARG A 87 -91.12 11.58 78.80
N GLY A 88 -92.29 11.31 78.23
CA GLY A 88 -92.71 12.00 77.01
C GLY A 88 -92.83 13.52 77.20
N CYS A 89 -93.30 13.98 78.36
CA CYS A 89 -93.33 15.41 78.68
C CYS A 89 -91.93 15.99 78.90
N GLU A 90 -90.98 15.21 79.42
CA GLU A 90 -89.57 15.60 79.56
C GLU A 90 -88.87 15.68 78.20
N ASP A 91 -89.19 14.79 77.24
CA ASP A 91 -88.70 14.83 75.86
C ASP A 91 -89.23 16.07 75.11
N ASP A 92 -90.53 16.36 75.19
CA ASP A 92 -91.13 17.58 74.63
C ASP A 92 -90.46 18.85 75.19
N ILE A 93 -90.11 18.83 76.47
CA ILE A 93 -89.39 19.92 77.12
C ILE A 93 -87.96 20.03 76.56
N HIS A 94 -87.24 18.92 76.39
CA HIS A 94 -85.91 18.93 75.78
C HIS A 94 -85.92 19.50 74.36
N ASP A 95 -86.88 19.08 73.53
CA ASP A 95 -87.02 19.57 72.16
C ASP A 95 -87.32 21.07 72.10
N ARG A 96 -88.21 21.55 72.98
CA ARG A 96 -88.51 22.99 73.06
C ARG A 96 -87.32 23.80 73.57
N VAL A 97 -86.60 23.31 74.59
CA VAL A 97 -85.36 23.94 75.09
C VAL A 97 -84.29 24.01 74.00
N LYS A 98 -84.14 22.94 73.20
CA LYS A 98 -83.23 22.91 72.05
C LYS A 98 -83.62 23.89 70.94
N ALA A 99 -84.92 24.05 70.66
CA ALA A 99 -85.41 25.05 69.71
C ALA A 99 -85.15 26.48 70.19
N ILE A 100 -85.36 26.76 71.49
CA ILE A 100 -85.04 28.06 72.11
C ILE A 100 -83.54 28.35 72.03
N ALA A 101 -82.69 27.35 72.28
CA ALA A 101 -81.25 27.49 72.15
C ALA A 101 -80.81 27.82 70.71
N LYS A 102 -81.47 27.24 69.69
CA LYS A 102 -81.20 27.54 68.28
C LYS A 102 -81.60 28.97 67.91
N GLU A 103 -82.83 29.38 68.25
CA GLU A 103 -83.30 30.75 68.00
C GLU A 103 -82.41 31.79 68.71
N PHE A 104 -81.88 31.44 69.89
CA PHE A 104 -80.92 32.26 70.63
C PHE A 104 -79.60 32.42 69.87
N LEU A 105 -78.99 31.31 69.41
CA LEU A 105 -77.75 31.32 68.62
C LEU A 105 -77.89 32.08 67.30
N ASP A 106 -78.98 31.86 66.56
CA ASP A 106 -79.24 32.55 65.28
C ASP A 106 -79.31 34.08 65.46
N ASN A 107 -79.88 34.55 66.57
CA ASN A 107 -79.90 35.96 66.91
C ASN A 107 -78.54 36.51 67.34
N GLU A 108 -77.71 35.71 68.03
CA GLU A 108 -76.37 36.13 68.43
C GLU A 108 -75.38 36.25 67.26
N ARG A 109 -75.59 35.44 66.19
CA ARG A 109 -74.72 35.32 65.02
C ARG A 109 -75.05 36.25 63.84
N ARG A 110 -76.12 37.06 63.92
CA ARG A 110 -76.58 37.94 62.81
C ARG A 110 -75.56 38.93 62.24
N PHE A 111 -74.46 39.21 62.95
CA PHE A 111 -73.42 40.15 62.52
C PHE A 111 -72.38 39.54 61.56
N LEU A 112 -72.44 38.21 61.34
CA LEU A 112 -71.55 37.48 60.45
C LEU A 112 -72.03 37.57 59.00
N ASP A 113 -71.09 37.43 58.06
CA ASP A 113 -71.39 37.41 56.62
C ASP A 113 -72.26 36.19 56.28
N PRO A 114 -73.39 36.36 55.55
CA PRO A 114 -74.19 35.24 55.07
C PRO A 114 -73.46 34.34 54.05
N GLU A 115 -72.48 34.85 53.30
CA GLU A 115 -71.75 34.10 52.25
C GLU A 115 -70.21 34.31 52.28
N PRO A 116 -69.53 33.97 53.40
CA PRO A 116 -68.07 34.10 53.50
C PRO A 116 -67.34 33.30 52.41
N GLU A 117 -66.47 33.98 51.65
CA GLU A 117 -65.71 33.40 50.51
C GLU A 117 -66.61 32.71 49.46
N GLY A 118 -67.90 33.11 49.35
CA GLY A 118 -68.88 32.53 48.41
C GLY A 118 -69.55 31.22 48.89
N LEU A 119 -69.33 30.83 50.16
CA LEU A 119 -69.99 29.68 50.78
C LEU A 119 -71.15 30.13 51.68
N PRO A 120 -72.36 29.54 51.58
CA PRO A 120 -73.45 29.83 52.50
C PRO A 120 -73.06 29.53 53.96
N PHE A 121 -73.28 30.48 54.88
CA PHE A 121 -72.89 30.36 56.29
C PHE A 121 -73.43 29.09 56.97
N CYS A 122 -74.62 28.64 56.59
CA CYS A 122 -75.26 27.43 57.14
C CYS A 122 -74.54 26.12 56.78
N GLU A 123 -73.67 26.13 55.76
CA GLU A 123 -72.90 24.96 55.33
C GLU A 123 -71.51 24.90 56.00
N LEU A 124 -71.15 25.91 56.80
CA LEU A 124 -69.90 25.94 57.54
C LEU A 124 -70.02 25.17 58.87
N PRO A 125 -68.97 24.45 59.30
CA PRO A 125 -68.95 23.66 60.53
C PRO A 125 -68.77 24.53 61.81
N VAL A 126 -69.47 25.66 61.87
CA VAL A 126 -69.36 26.67 62.94
C VAL A 126 -69.79 26.11 64.29
N ASP A 127 -70.87 25.33 64.33
CA ASP A 127 -71.40 24.73 65.56
C ASP A 127 -70.46 23.71 66.21
N THR A 128 -69.56 23.13 65.42
CA THR A 128 -68.58 22.14 65.89
C THR A 128 -67.20 22.76 66.15
N ASP A 129 -66.98 24.02 65.78
CA ASP A 129 -65.68 24.68 65.95
C ASP A 129 -65.51 25.15 67.40
N ARG A 130 -64.56 24.51 68.10
CA ARG A 130 -64.29 24.80 69.52
C ARG A 130 -63.85 26.25 69.72
N GLN A 131 -63.02 26.79 68.84
CA GLN A 131 -62.50 28.17 68.95
C GLN A 131 -63.63 29.19 68.78
N PHE A 132 -64.51 28.97 67.81
CA PHE A 132 -65.68 29.81 67.61
C PHE A 132 -66.63 29.78 68.81
N ARG A 133 -66.90 28.59 69.37
CA ARG A 133 -67.73 28.44 70.57
C ARG A 133 -67.14 29.15 71.79
N ASP A 134 -65.82 29.09 71.99
CA ASP A 134 -65.15 29.79 73.08
C ASP A 134 -65.29 31.32 72.95
N MET A 135 -65.18 31.85 71.72
CA MET A 135 -65.43 33.27 71.42
C MET A 135 -66.91 33.66 71.63
N GLU A 136 -67.87 32.79 71.30
CA GLU A 136 -69.29 33.03 71.60
C GLU A 136 -69.56 33.16 73.10
N ASN A 137 -68.95 32.28 73.90
CA ASN A 137 -69.05 32.33 75.36
C ASN A 137 -68.40 33.60 75.95
N GLU A 138 -67.22 33.97 75.46
CA GLU A 138 -66.56 35.22 75.85
C GLU A 138 -67.41 36.44 75.50
N ARG A 139 -68.02 36.45 74.31
CA ARG A 139 -68.95 37.51 73.89
C ARG A 139 -70.16 37.61 74.81
N ARG A 140 -70.74 36.48 75.24
CA ARG A 140 -71.86 36.47 76.22
C ARG A 140 -71.47 37.08 77.55
N VAL A 141 -70.29 36.76 78.09
CA VAL A 141 -69.79 37.34 79.35
C VAL A 141 -69.60 38.86 79.21
N LEU A 142 -68.97 39.31 78.13
CA LEU A 142 -68.73 40.74 77.89
C LEU A 142 -70.05 41.52 77.72
N ARG A 143 -71.08 40.89 77.12
CA ARG A 143 -72.41 41.48 76.93
C ARG A 143 -73.24 41.63 78.21
N ARG A 144 -72.84 41.04 79.35
CA ARG A 144 -73.48 41.29 80.66
C ARG A 144 -73.34 42.74 81.13
N GLN A 145 -72.26 43.41 80.70
CA GLN A 145 -72.01 44.84 80.95
C GLN A 145 -71.63 45.56 79.65
N PRO A 146 -72.58 45.72 78.72
CA PRO A 146 -72.29 46.13 77.35
C PRO A 146 -71.75 47.57 77.25
N ALA A 147 -72.07 48.44 78.21
CA ALA A 147 -71.61 49.83 78.24
C ALA A 147 -70.10 49.97 78.54
N LEU A 148 -69.51 49.06 79.31
CA LEU A 148 -68.08 49.10 79.69
C LEU A 148 -67.19 48.34 78.68
N ASN A 149 -67.75 47.35 77.99
CA ASN A 149 -66.99 46.38 77.19
C ASN A 149 -67.07 46.60 75.66
N LYS A 150 -67.49 47.78 75.19
CA LYS A 150 -67.78 48.04 73.75
C LYS A 150 -66.62 47.68 72.80
N ALA A 151 -65.40 48.19 73.06
CA ALA A 151 -64.24 47.94 72.18
C ALA A 151 -63.78 46.48 72.18
N ALA A 152 -63.93 45.77 73.31
CA ALA A 152 -63.60 44.35 73.40
C ALA A 152 -64.60 43.50 72.61
N ILE A 153 -65.89 43.87 72.60
CA ILE A 153 -66.91 43.21 71.78
C ILE A 153 -66.62 43.41 70.29
N GLU A 154 -66.32 44.63 69.84
CA GLU A 154 -66.00 44.91 68.43
C GLU A 154 -64.74 44.14 67.96
N GLY A 155 -63.68 44.12 68.78
CA GLY A 155 -62.47 43.34 68.47
C GLY A 155 -62.69 41.83 68.45
N LEU A 156 -63.61 41.32 69.27
CA LEU A 156 -63.97 39.90 69.27
C LEU A 156 -64.85 39.54 68.06
N GLU A 157 -65.76 40.42 67.65
CA GLU A 157 -66.57 40.23 66.44
C GLU A 157 -65.73 40.17 65.17
N GLU A 158 -64.67 40.99 65.05
CA GLU A 158 -63.71 40.89 63.93
C GLU A 158 -62.92 39.58 63.94
N LYS A 159 -62.53 39.07 65.12
CA LYS A 159 -61.90 37.75 65.24
C LYS A 159 -62.86 36.62 64.83
N MET A 160 -64.14 36.74 65.21
CA MET A 160 -65.18 35.80 64.80
C MET A 160 -65.40 35.82 63.28
N LYS A 161 -65.44 36.99 62.64
CA LYS A 161 -65.49 37.11 61.16
C LYS A 161 -64.26 36.47 60.50
N THR A 162 -63.07 36.76 61.01
CA THR A 162 -61.82 36.17 60.51
C THR A 162 -61.85 34.64 60.58
N ARG A 163 -62.27 34.09 61.72
CA ARG A 163 -62.39 32.64 61.92
C ARG A 163 -63.40 32.00 60.97
N VAL A 164 -64.52 32.66 60.70
CA VAL A 164 -65.53 32.20 59.73
C VAL A 164 -64.95 32.15 58.32
N ASN A 165 -64.18 33.17 57.91
CA ASN A 165 -63.49 33.16 56.61
C ASN A 165 -62.40 32.07 56.52
N GLU A 166 -61.67 31.78 57.61
CA GLU A 166 -60.75 30.64 57.66
C GLU A 166 -61.47 29.31 57.48
N LEU A 167 -62.59 29.11 58.19
CA LEU A 167 -63.43 27.92 58.06
C LEU A 167 -63.99 27.78 56.64
N ALA A 168 -64.35 28.89 56.00
CA ALA A 168 -64.80 28.90 54.60
C ALA A 168 -63.66 28.46 53.65
N LYS A 169 -62.44 28.99 53.81
CA LYS A 169 -61.26 28.57 53.03
C LYS A 169 -60.91 27.11 53.22
N ASP A 170 -60.94 26.61 54.45
CA ASP A 170 -60.67 25.21 54.74
C ASP A 170 -61.74 24.28 54.15
N THR A 171 -62.98 24.75 54.10
CA THR A 171 -64.09 24.03 53.46
C THR A 171 -63.92 23.99 51.94
N LEU A 172 -63.53 25.12 51.31
CA LEU A 172 -63.22 25.18 49.88
C LEU A 172 -62.01 24.31 49.51
N ARG A 173 -60.95 24.31 50.33
CA ARG A 173 -59.78 23.44 50.11
C ARG A 173 -60.16 21.96 50.12
N LYS A 174 -61.03 21.55 51.04
CA LYS A 174 -61.55 20.17 51.11
C LYS A 174 -62.47 19.86 49.94
N SER A 175 -63.31 20.80 49.48
CA SER A 175 -64.22 20.59 48.36
C SER A 175 -63.50 20.52 47.01
N ARG A 176 -62.40 21.27 46.85
CA ARG A 176 -61.53 21.34 45.65
C ARG A 176 -60.46 20.26 45.57
N ALA A 177 -60.39 19.34 46.53
CA ALA A 177 -59.30 18.35 46.63
C ALA A 177 -59.17 17.38 45.44
N PHE A 178 -60.18 17.29 44.57
CA PHE A 178 -60.15 16.47 43.36
C PHE A 178 -59.43 17.16 42.18
N LEU A 179 -59.16 18.47 42.28
CA LEU A 179 -58.41 19.22 41.28
C LEU A 179 -56.92 18.92 41.41
N ASP A 180 -56.19 19.00 40.29
CA ASP A 180 -54.74 18.96 40.30
C ASP A 180 -54.19 20.11 41.18
N PRO A 181 -53.30 19.87 42.15
CA PRO A 181 -52.69 20.94 42.94
C PRO A 181 -51.81 21.87 42.11
N GLU A 182 -51.26 21.41 40.98
CA GLU A 182 -50.39 22.20 40.09
C GLU A 182 -50.74 22.00 38.59
N PRO A 183 -51.93 22.39 38.11
CA PRO A 183 -52.29 22.27 36.70
C PRO A 183 -51.26 22.98 35.81
N LEU A 184 -50.68 22.23 34.86
CA LEU A 184 -49.57 22.68 33.99
C LEU A 184 -48.34 23.22 34.74
N GLY A 185 -48.17 22.87 36.02
CA GLY A 185 -47.10 23.36 36.90
C GLY A 185 -47.42 24.68 37.62
N VAL A 186 -48.65 25.20 37.52
CA VAL A 186 -49.10 26.42 38.22
C VAL A 186 -49.84 26.02 39.49
N PRO A 187 -49.42 26.47 40.70
CA PRO A 187 -50.15 26.19 41.94
C PRO A 187 -51.61 26.65 41.87
N ILE A 188 -52.53 25.81 42.32
CA ILE A 188 -53.97 26.09 42.26
C ILE A 188 -54.39 27.35 43.03
N ASP A 189 -53.64 27.71 44.09
CA ASP A 189 -53.85 28.93 44.88
C ASP A 189 -53.50 30.22 44.09
N ASP A 190 -52.67 30.11 43.04
CA ASP A 190 -52.33 31.23 42.16
C ASP A 190 -53.34 31.39 41.00
N LEU A 191 -54.29 30.45 40.85
CA LEU A 191 -55.33 30.53 39.83
C LEU A 191 -56.53 31.37 40.31
N PRO A 192 -57.14 32.18 39.43
CA PRO A 192 -58.29 33.05 39.76
C PRO A 192 -59.62 32.28 39.90
N LEU A 193 -59.62 31.10 40.55
CA LEU A 193 -60.80 30.24 40.70
C LEU A 193 -61.91 30.90 41.50
N ASN A 194 -61.56 31.71 42.50
CA ASN A 194 -62.51 32.46 43.34
C ASN A 194 -63.13 33.68 42.62
N THR A 195 -62.72 33.98 41.40
CA THR A 195 -63.25 35.11 40.62
C THR A 195 -63.79 34.68 39.26
N ASP A 196 -63.54 33.44 38.84
CA ASP A 196 -64.05 32.91 37.57
C ASP A 196 -65.53 32.53 37.71
N GLU A 197 -66.40 33.26 37.01
CA GLU A 197 -67.86 33.07 37.07
C GLU A 197 -68.27 31.65 36.65
N LYS A 198 -67.60 31.08 35.65
CA LYS A 198 -67.90 29.72 35.15
C LYS A 198 -67.50 28.65 36.17
N PHE A 199 -66.35 28.82 36.80
CA PHE A 199 -65.87 27.91 37.84
C PHE A 199 -66.80 27.93 39.07
N HIS A 200 -67.25 29.11 39.50
CA HIS A 200 -68.23 29.26 40.58
C HIS A 200 -69.58 28.59 40.30
N GLU A 201 -70.05 28.69 39.07
CA GLU A 201 -71.29 28.03 38.65
C GLU A 201 -71.15 26.50 38.74
N MET A 202 -70.01 25.96 38.29
CA MET A 202 -69.70 24.54 38.41
C MET A 202 -69.55 24.09 39.87
N GLU A 203 -68.90 24.88 40.73
CA GLU A 203 -68.82 24.60 42.17
C GLU A 203 -70.19 24.55 42.84
N SER A 204 -71.09 25.46 42.45
CA SER A 204 -72.47 25.49 42.94
C SER A 204 -73.26 24.26 42.53
N ARG A 205 -73.14 23.84 41.26
CA ARG A 205 -73.75 22.60 40.75
C ARG A 205 -73.15 21.35 41.40
N HIS A 206 -71.84 21.33 41.62
CA HIS A 206 -71.14 20.22 42.29
C HIS A 206 -71.61 20.07 43.74
N ARG A 207 -71.77 21.18 44.46
CA ARG A 207 -72.37 21.22 45.81
C ARG A 207 -73.78 20.66 45.83
N GLU A 208 -74.63 21.07 44.88
CA GLU A 208 -76.02 20.59 44.81
C GLU A 208 -76.10 19.10 44.49
N MET A 209 -75.29 18.61 43.55
CA MET A 209 -75.26 17.20 43.17
C MET A 209 -74.74 16.31 44.30
N LYS A 210 -73.77 16.78 45.10
CA LYS A 210 -73.23 16.06 46.27
C LYS A 210 -74.24 15.86 47.40
N LYS A 211 -75.37 16.59 47.46
CA LYS A 211 -76.45 16.35 48.42
C LYS A 211 -77.12 14.97 48.22
N LYS A 212 -77.01 14.37 47.02
CA LYS A 212 -77.50 13.01 46.70
C LYS A 212 -76.43 12.20 45.94
N PRO A 213 -75.33 11.79 46.59
CA PRO A 213 -74.15 11.27 45.92
C PRO A 213 -74.39 9.95 45.17
N PHE A 214 -75.27 9.09 45.68
CA PHE A 214 -75.54 7.77 45.10
C PHE A 214 -76.34 7.83 43.77
N VAL A 215 -77.16 8.86 43.58
CA VAL A 215 -77.98 9.03 42.36
C VAL A 215 -77.20 9.76 41.26
N ASN A 216 -76.33 10.69 41.65
CA ASN A 216 -75.65 11.62 40.73
C ASN A 216 -74.19 11.24 40.42
N ALA A 217 -73.73 10.05 40.80
CA ALA A 217 -72.30 9.67 40.75
C ALA A 217 -71.62 9.93 39.39
N VAL A 218 -72.24 9.50 38.28
CA VAL A 218 -71.69 9.70 36.92
C VAL A 218 -71.70 11.17 36.50
N SER A 219 -72.72 11.93 36.90
CA SER A 219 -72.80 13.37 36.61
C SER A 219 -71.82 14.19 37.44
N ILE A 220 -71.52 13.76 38.67
CA ILE A 220 -70.49 14.37 39.53
C ILE A 220 -69.11 14.14 38.92
N GLU A 221 -68.78 12.92 38.50
CA GLU A 221 -67.49 12.61 37.86
C GLU A 221 -67.29 13.43 36.58
N LYS A 222 -68.33 13.52 35.74
CA LYS A 222 -68.29 14.36 34.53
C LYS A 222 -68.06 15.84 34.85
N LEU A 223 -68.76 16.37 35.87
CA LEU A 223 -68.61 17.76 36.29
C LEU A 223 -67.24 18.01 36.93
N GLU A 224 -66.69 17.05 37.67
CA GLU A 224 -65.32 17.12 38.22
C GLU A 224 -64.26 17.17 37.10
N GLU A 225 -64.44 16.41 36.01
CA GLU A 225 -63.58 16.51 34.82
C GLU A 225 -63.71 17.86 34.09
N GLU A 226 -64.94 18.39 33.96
CA GLU A 226 -65.16 19.74 33.40
C GLU A 226 -64.50 20.83 34.25
N MET A 227 -64.53 20.69 35.58
CA MET A 227 -63.84 21.58 36.52
C MET A 227 -62.31 21.46 36.45
N LYS A 228 -61.76 20.24 36.32
CA LYS A 228 -60.33 20.01 36.07
C LYS A 228 -59.88 20.67 34.77
N GLN A 229 -60.68 20.52 33.71
CA GLN A 229 -60.39 21.11 32.41
C GLN A 229 -60.42 22.65 32.48
N ARG A 230 -61.40 23.26 33.15
CA ARG A 230 -61.45 24.72 33.33
C ARG A 230 -60.27 25.25 34.14
N ALA A 231 -59.85 24.54 35.20
CA ALA A 231 -58.65 24.90 35.96
C ALA A 231 -57.38 24.84 35.09
N ARG A 232 -57.28 23.84 34.20
CA ARG A 232 -56.19 23.73 33.22
C ARG A 232 -56.19 24.86 32.18
N GLU A 233 -57.36 25.25 31.66
CA GLU A 233 -57.51 26.38 30.75
C GLU A 233 -57.07 27.70 31.40
N LEU A 234 -57.47 27.94 32.65
CA LEU A 234 -57.05 29.13 33.40
C LEU A 234 -55.53 29.15 33.63
N ALA A 235 -54.92 27.99 33.88
CA ALA A 235 -53.46 27.87 33.97
C ALA A 235 -52.77 28.17 32.64
N GLU A 236 -53.32 27.72 31.51
CA GLU A 236 -52.78 28.01 30.17
C GLU A 236 -52.89 29.50 29.82
N GLU A 237 -54.05 30.13 30.09
CA GLU A 237 -54.25 31.57 29.88
C GLU A 237 -53.28 32.42 30.71
N LEU A 238 -53.00 31.98 31.95
CA LEU A 238 -52.05 32.62 32.84
C LEU A 238 -50.62 32.45 32.33
N LEU A 239 -50.18 31.23 32.01
CA LEU A 239 -48.85 30.96 31.47
C LEU A 239 -48.60 31.69 30.14
N LYS A 240 -49.59 31.78 29.26
CA LYS A 240 -49.47 32.53 28.00
C LYS A 240 -49.19 34.02 28.22
N LYS A 241 -49.80 34.62 29.25
CA LYS A 241 -49.52 36.02 29.63
C LYS A 241 -48.16 36.16 30.32
N GLU A 242 -47.80 35.20 31.17
CA GLU A 242 -46.53 35.21 31.90
C GLU A 242 -45.32 34.99 30.98
N ARG A 243 -45.44 34.13 29.97
CA ARG A 243 -44.37 33.79 29.01
C ARG A 243 -44.28 34.75 27.82
N ALA A 244 -45.08 35.81 27.77
CA ALA A 244 -45.13 36.72 26.62
C ALA A 244 -43.84 37.52 26.38
N PHE A 245 -42.99 37.68 27.41
CA PHE A 245 -41.68 38.35 27.29
C PHE A 245 -40.58 37.41 26.75
N ILE A 246 -40.85 36.10 26.71
CA ILE A 246 -39.89 35.08 26.27
C ILE A 246 -39.87 35.07 24.75
N ASP A 247 -38.70 34.78 24.16
CA ASP A 247 -38.61 34.52 22.72
C ASP A 247 -39.60 33.42 22.32
N GLN A 248 -40.40 33.69 21.29
CA GLN A 248 -41.41 32.75 20.81
C GLN A 248 -40.82 31.66 19.91
N GLU A 249 -39.63 31.92 19.34
CA GLU A 249 -38.89 31.00 18.46
C GLU A 249 -37.40 30.85 18.88
N PRO A 250 -37.11 30.45 20.12
CA PRO A 250 -35.74 30.23 20.60
C PRO A 250 -35.00 29.22 19.71
N GLU A 251 -33.90 29.64 19.10
CA GLU A 251 -33.12 28.85 18.12
C GLU A 251 -33.95 28.33 16.92
N GLY A 252 -35.12 28.92 16.65
CA GLY A 252 -36.06 28.49 15.61
C GLY A 252 -37.03 27.37 16.02
N CYS A 253 -37.00 26.92 17.29
CA CYS A 253 -37.99 26.01 17.86
C CYS A 253 -39.17 26.79 18.43
N LEU A 254 -40.41 26.35 18.18
CA LEU A 254 -41.58 27.04 18.75
C LEU A 254 -41.61 26.87 20.29
N LEU A 255 -41.85 27.94 21.03
CA LEU A 255 -41.88 27.91 22.50
C LEU A 255 -42.88 26.88 23.07
N SER A 256 -43.97 26.60 22.35
CA SER A 256 -44.97 25.59 22.71
C SER A 256 -44.48 24.13 22.57
N GLU A 257 -43.44 23.89 21.77
CA GLU A 257 -42.88 22.57 21.52
C GLU A 257 -41.83 22.19 22.57
N LEU A 258 -41.30 23.17 23.29
CA LEU A 258 -40.34 22.95 24.38
C LEU A 258 -41.06 22.40 25.63
N PRO A 259 -40.49 21.40 26.33
CA PRO A 259 -41.10 20.79 27.51
C PRO A 259 -40.95 21.66 28.77
N LEU A 260 -41.26 22.96 28.69
CA LEU A 260 -41.09 23.95 29.76
C LEU A 260 -41.84 23.58 31.04
N ASN A 261 -43.05 23.02 30.90
CA ASN A 261 -43.88 22.59 32.03
C ASN A 261 -43.29 21.38 32.78
N LYS A 262 -42.31 20.68 32.18
CA LYS A 262 -41.63 19.52 32.79
C LYS A 262 -40.26 19.90 33.36
N ASP A 263 -39.62 20.95 32.84
CA ASP A 263 -38.34 21.42 33.37
C ASP A 263 -38.52 21.99 34.78
N LYS A 264 -37.84 21.38 35.75
CA LYS A 264 -37.96 21.75 37.16
C LYS A 264 -37.40 23.16 37.41
N HIS A 265 -36.28 23.50 36.77
CA HIS A 265 -35.59 24.76 36.98
C HIS A 265 -36.39 25.94 36.42
N PHE A 266 -36.97 25.77 35.23
CA PHE A 266 -37.83 26.75 34.60
C PHE A 266 -39.10 27.03 35.41
N ARG A 267 -39.75 25.99 35.97
CA ARG A 267 -40.90 26.16 36.88
C ARG A 267 -40.57 26.93 38.17
N GLU A 268 -39.38 26.69 38.74
CA GLU A 268 -38.90 27.44 39.91
C GLU A 268 -38.71 28.93 39.59
N MET A 269 -38.21 29.25 38.39
CA MET A 269 -38.09 30.62 37.91
C MET A 269 -39.46 31.28 37.68
N GLU A 270 -40.43 30.58 37.08
CA GLU A 270 -41.80 31.07 36.93
C GLU A 270 -42.46 31.39 38.28
N LYS A 271 -42.29 30.51 39.27
CA LYS A 271 -42.79 30.74 40.64
C LYS A 271 -42.14 31.98 41.27
N LYS A 272 -40.82 32.12 41.15
CA LYS A 272 -40.08 33.28 41.67
C LYS A 272 -40.53 34.57 40.97
N LEU A 273 -40.80 34.53 39.67
CA LEU A 273 -41.31 35.66 38.91
C LEU A 273 -42.68 36.13 39.44
N ARG A 274 -43.59 35.18 39.76
CA ARG A 274 -44.89 35.50 40.37
C ARG A 274 -44.73 36.16 41.74
N GLU A 275 -43.83 35.68 42.57
CA GLU A 275 -43.54 36.28 43.90
C GLU A 275 -42.98 37.70 43.77
N LEU A 276 -42.03 37.93 42.86
CA LEU A 276 -41.44 39.25 42.63
C LEU A 276 -42.46 40.24 42.05
N LYS A 277 -43.36 39.79 41.16
CA LYS A 277 -44.43 40.59 40.56
C LYS A 277 -45.55 40.99 41.54
N LYS A 278 -45.59 40.46 42.77
CA LYS A 278 -46.49 40.97 43.83
C LYS A 278 -46.15 42.42 44.22
N ASN A 279 -44.88 42.84 44.09
CA ASN A 279 -44.43 44.20 44.35
C ASN A 279 -43.50 44.73 43.23
N PRO A 280 -44.03 45.02 42.03
CA PRO A 280 -43.21 45.30 40.83
C PRO A 280 -42.26 46.49 40.98
N ARG A 281 -42.67 47.52 41.74
CA ARG A 281 -41.88 48.75 41.91
C ARG A 281 -40.61 48.56 42.74
N LYS A 282 -40.59 47.58 43.64
CA LYS A 282 -39.43 47.32 44.52
C LYS A 282 -38.44 46.33 43.88
N ASN A 283 -38.92 45.47 42.99
CA ASN A 283 -38.19 44.30 42.48
C ASN A 283 -37.80 44.43 40.99
N LEU A 284 -37.74 45.66 40.45
CA LEU A 284 -37.60 45.89 39.00
C LEU A 284 -36.34 45.24 38.38
N GLU A 285 -35.18 45.40 39.02
CA GLU A 285 -33.91 44.81 38.54
C GLU A 285 -33.89 43.28 38.68
N GLU A 286 -34.42 42.75 39.78
CA GLU A 286 -34.50 41.29 39.98
C GLU A 286 -35.46 40.62 38.99
N ILE A 287 -36.54 41.30 38.62
CA ILE A 287 -37.46 40.84 37.56
C ILE A 287 -36.74 40.82 36.21
N LYS A 288 -36.01 41.88 35.83
CA LYS A 288 -35.28 41.92 34.56
C LYS A 288 -34.20 40.84 34.44
N ASN A 289 -33.41 40.64 35.51
CA ASN A 289 -32.38 39.59 35.51
C ASN A 289 -33.01 38.21 35.40
N LEU A 290 -34.11 37.96 36.13
CA LEU A 290 -34.82 36.69 36.04
C LEU A 290 -35.47 36.48 34.67
N GLU A 291 -36.01 37.52 34.03
CA GLU A 291 -36.54 37.45 32.66
C GLU A 291 -35.43 37.12 31.63
N TYR A 292 -34.21 37.63 31.83
CA TYR A 292 -33.04 37.25 31.02
C TYR A 292 -32.64 35.79 31.24
N ASP A 293 -32.49 35.36 32.50
CA ASP A 293 -32.13 33.97 32.86
C ASP A 293 -33.17 32.96 32.34
N MET A 294 -34.45 33.33 32.38
CA MET A 294 -35.54 32.53 31.81
C MET A 294 -35.43 32.39 30.29
N ASN A 295 -35.08 33.46 29.57
CA ASN A 295 -34.82 33.39 28.13
C ASN A 295 -33.59 32.51 27.83
N ASP A 296 -32.49 32.68 28.55
CA ASP A 296 -31.27 31.88 28.34
C ASP A 296 -31.52 30.38 28.57
N ARG A 297 -32.25 30.02 29.63
CA ARG A 297 -32.65 28.63 29.90
C ARG A 297 -33.52 28.04 28.79
N VAL A 298 -34.40 28.84 28.18
CA VAL A 298 -35.24 28.41 27.06
C VAL A 298 -34.39 28.14 25.81
N HIS A 299 -33.41 29.01 25.50
CA HIS A 299 -32.45 28.76 24.43
C HIS A 299 -31.57 27.53 24.70
N GLU A 300 -31.18 27.29 25.96
CA GLU A 300 -30.44 26.08 26.37
C GLU A 300 -31.27 24.80 26.10
N LEU A 301 -32.56 24.81 26.45
CA LEU A 301 -33.45 23.68 26.20
C LEU A 301 -33.68 23.45 24.69
N ALA A 302 -33.79 24.52 23.90
CA ALA A 302 -33.89 24.44 22.44
C ALA A 302 -32.63 23.81 21.82
N ARG A 303 -31.42 24.25 22.23
CA ARG A 303 -30.15 23.65 21.78
C ARG A 303 -30.03 22.18 22.12
N ARG A 304 -30.41 21.77 23.34
CA ARG A 304 -30.39 20.34 23.74
C ARG A 304 -31.32 19.50 22.87
N GLN A 305 -32.52 19.99 22.59
CA GLN A 305 -33.49 19.28 21.76
C GLN A 305 -33.02 19.13 20.30
N LEU A 306 -32.28 20.11 19.77
CA LEU A 306 -31.64 20.01 18.46
C LEU A 306 -30.46 19.00 18.48
N SER A 307 -29.63 19.02 19.54
CA SER A 307 -28.45 18.16 19.67
C SER A 307 -28.77 16.67 19.84
N ASP A 308 -29.89 16.33 20.48
CA ASP A 308 -30.32 14.93 20.67
C ASP A 308 -30.78 14.25 19.35
N ASP A 309 -30.98 14.98 18.25
CA ASP A 309 -31.45 14.47 16.93
C ASP A 309 -30.33 14.40 15.86
N LYS A 310 -29.08 14.12 16.25
CA LYS A 310 -27.92 13.99 15.34
C LYS A 310 -27.74 12.60 14.67
N SER A 311 -28.77 11.76 14.70
CA SER A 311 -28.74 10.40 14.13
C SER A 311 -28.52 10.31 12.61
N TYR A 312 -28.59 11.44 11.90
CA TYR A 312 -28.37 11.55 10.46
C TYR A 312 -26.88 11.64 10.08
N LEU A 313 -26.00 11.90 11.06
CA LEU A 313 -24.55 11.88 10.87
C LEU A 313 -23.98 10.46 11.05
N PRO A 314 -22.88 10.11 10.37
CA PRO A 314 -22.11 8.90 10.64
C PRO A 314 -21.65 8.81 12.10
N VAL A 315 -21.41 7.61 12.63
CA VAL A 315 -20.90 7.43 14.01
C VAL A 315 -19.50 8.02 14.18
N GLU A 316 -18.66 7.88 13.15
CA GLU A 316 -17.30 8.43 13.09
C GLU A 316 -17.06 9.09 11.72
N ILE A 317 -16.36 10.23 11.72
CA ILE A 317 -15.93 10.95 10.51
C ILE A 317 -14.41 11.09 10.57
N TYR A 318 -13.69 10.64 9.54
CA TYR A 318 -12.22 10.55 9.51
C TYR A 318 -11.59 9.84 10.74
N GLY A 319 -12.30 8.86 11.32
CA GLY A 319 -11.86 8.12 12.51
C GLY A 319 -12.05 8.87 13.84
N VAL A 320 -12.72 10.03 13.81
CA VAL A 320 -13.11 10.80 15.00
C VAL A 320 -14.60 10.55 15.31
N PRO A 321 -14.97 10.16 16.54
CA PRO A 321 -16.37 10.08 16.95
C PRO A 321 -17.06 11.44 16.81
N VAL A 322 -18.29 11.47 16.28
CA VAL A 322 -19.02 12.73 16.04
C VAL A 322 -19.22 13.55 17.31
N PHE A 323 -19.33 12.91 18.48
CA PHE A 323 -19.43 13.59 19.76
C PHE A 323 -18.14 14.35 20.17
N ASP A 324 -16.97 13.96 19.66
CA ASP A 324 -15.70 14.65 19.94
C ASP A 324 -15.45 15.81 18.96
N LEU A 325 -16.30 16.00 17.94
CA LEU A 325 -16.19 17.10 16.98
C LEU A 325 -16.86 18.37 17.51
N PRO A 326 -16.26 19.56 17.31
CA PRO A 326 -16.82 20.84 17.72
C PRO A 326 -17.91 21.33 16.75
N LEU A 327 -18.91 20.49 16.46
CA LEU A 327 -20.02 20.82 15.56
C LEU A 327 -20.87 21.96 16.11
N ASP A 328 -20.96 22.04 17.45
CA ASP A 328 -21.75 23.05 18.15
C ASP A 328 -21.12 24.46 18.12
N ASP A 329 -19.89 24.60 17.63
CA ASP A 329 -19.23 25.90 17.48
C ASP A 329 -19.40 26.49 16.06
N ASP A 330 -19.92 25.70 15.11
CA ASP A 330 -20.01 26.09 13.70
C ASP A 330 -21.38 26.71 13.36
N SER A 331 -21.37 27.99 12.98
CA SER A 331 -22.60 28.75 12.71
C SER A 331 -23.37 28.24 11.49
N GLU A 332 -22.67 27.73 10.46
CA GLU A 332 -23.27 27.20 9.24
C GLU A 332 -23.94 25.84 9.49
N PHE A 333 -23.29 24.99 10.29
CA PHE A 333 -23.86 23.73 10.75
C PHE A 333 -25.16 23.94 11.53
N HIS A 334 -25.21 24.91 12.45
CA HIS A 334 -26.42 25.27 13.20
C HIS A 334 -27.57 25.78 12.32
N GLU A 335 -27.26 26.56 11.28
CA GLU A 335 -28.28 27.07 10.35
C GLU A 335 -28.94 25.93 9.57
N LEU A 336 -28.13 24.96 9.12
CA LEU A 336 -28.62 23.76 8.44
C LEU A 336 -29.41 22.84 9.39
N GLU A 337 -29.02 22.70 10.67
CA GLU A 337 -29.78 21.94 11.66
C GLU A 337 -31.16 22.56 11.89
N ARG A 338 -31.23 23.89 11.93
CA ARG A 338 -32.48 24.66 12.02
C ARG A 338 -33.36 24.47 10.79
N GLN A 339 -32.77 24.49 9.59
CA GLN A 339 -33.48 24.22 8.35
C GLN A 339 -34.06 22.80 8.33
N ARG A 340 -33.25 21.80 8.71
CA ARG A 340 -33.68 20.40 8.82
C ARG A 340 -34.83 20.24 9.83
N HIS A 341 -34.71 20.86 11.00
CA HIS A 341 -35.75 20.85 12.02
C HIS A 341 -37.08 21.41 11.49
N ASN A 342 -37.05 22.52 10.76
CA ASN A 342 -38.23 23.10 10.12
C ASN A 342 -38.83 22.20 9.04
N LEU A 343 -38.01 21.57 8.21
CA LEU A 343 -38.48 20.65 7.16
C LEU A 343 -39.13 19.39 7.75
N LYS A 344 -38.65 18.91 8.90
CA LYS A 344 -39.21 17.78 9.67
C LYS A 344 -40.61 18.04 10.24
N LYS A 345 -41.15 19.26 10.17
CA LYS A 345 -42.55 19.54 10.53
C LYS A 345 -43.53 18.78 9.64
N ASP A 346 -43.19 18.55 8.36
CA ASP A 346 -43.96 17.74 7.40
C ASP A 346 -43.07 16.71 6.67
N PRO A 347 -42.63 15.63 7.33
CA PRO A 347 -41.60 14.72 6.80
C PRO A 347 -41.98 14.06 5.47
N LYS A 348 -43.27 13.74 5.29
CA LYS A 348 -43.76 13.05 4.07
C LYS A 348 -43.73 13.94 2.83
N LYS A 349 -43.93 15.25 3.00
CA LYS A 349 -43.96 16.22 1.90
C LYS A 349 -42.56 16.75 1.58
N ASN A 350 -41.71 16.87 2.59
CA ASN A 350 -40.38 17.48 2.49
C ASN A 350 -39.24 16.46 2.42
N ALA A 351 -39.52 15.16 2.20
CA ALA A 351 -38.54 14.09 2.25
C ALA A 351 -37.28 14.34 1.37
N GLY A 352 -37.46 14.93 0.17
CA GLY A 352 -36.34 15.30 -0.70
C GLY A 352 -35.47 16.41 -0.11
N ALA A 353 -36.07 17.51 0.34
CA ALA A 353 -35.37 18.64 0.95
C ALA A 353 -34.70 18.26 2.29
N ILE A 354 -35.30 17.36 3.07
CA ILE A 354 -34.68 16.80 4.29
C ILE A 354 -33.40 16.07 3.92
N ARG A 355 -33.42 15.20 2.91
CA ARG A 355 -32.23 14.47 2.45
C ARG A 355 -31.14 15.43 1.95
N GLU A 356 -31.50 16.42 1.14
CA GLU A 356 -30.55 17.42 0.66
C GLU A 356 -29.91 18.22 1.81
N THR A 357 -30.69 18.57 2.84
CA THR A 357 -30.17 19.26 4.02
C THR A 357 -29.29 18.33 4.88
N GLU A 358 -29.63 17.05 5.01
CA GLU A 358 -28.81 16.03 5.68
C GLU A 358 -27.49 15.76 4.94
N ASP A 359 -27.51 15.74 3.60
CA ASP A 359 -26.29 15.63 2.78
C ASP A 359 -25.40 16.87 2.98
N ALA A 360 -25.98 18.08 3.00
CA ALA A 360 -25.23 19.32 3.27
C ALA A 360 -24.64 19.37 4.69
N LEU A 361 -25.39 18.90 5.70
CA LEU A 361 -24.89 18.74 7.07
C LEU A 361 -23.73 17.75 7.15
N ASN A 362 -23.82 16.63 6.42
CA ASN A 362 -22.75 15.64 6.33
C ASN A 362 -21.48 16.23 5.69
N GLU A 363 -21.59 16.95 4.57
CA GLU A 363 -20.45 17.62 3.93
C GLU A 363 -19.80 18.68 4.84
N ARG A 364 -20.61 19.45 5.58
CA ARG A 364 -20.11 20.43 6.55
C ARG A 364 -19.39 19.74 7.72
N ALA A 365 -19.96 18.65 8.25
CA ALA A 365 -19.33 17.85 9.29
C ALA A 365 -18.01 17.21 8.82
N ILE A 366 -17.91 16.77 7.56
CA ILE A 366 -16.66 16.29 6.94
C ILE A 366 -15.61 17.40 6.92
N THR A 367 -16.00 18.62 6.56
CA THR A 367 -15.10 19.78 6.53
C THR A 367 -14.56 20.11 7.93
N ILE A 368 -15.44 20.18 8.93
CA ILE A 368 -15.09 20.43 10.33
C ILE A 368 -14.18 19.31 10.86
N ALA A 369 -14.50 18.05 10.58
CA ALA A 369 -13.67 16.91 10.97
C ALA A 369 -12.28 16.96 10.33
N GLY A 370 -12.16 17.34 9.06
CA GLY A 370 -10.87 17.50 8.38
C GLY A 370 -10.00 18.57 9.03
N GLU A 371 -10.57 19.74 9.36
CA GLU A 371 -9.83 20.78 10.08
C GLU A 371 -9.44 20.39 11.50
N PHE A 372 -10.35 19.69 12.19
CA PHE A 372 -10.12 19.17 13.53
C PHE A 372 -8.95 18.18 13.52
N VAL A 373 -8.97 17.17 12.63
CA VAL A 373 -7.91 16.17 12.50
C VAL A 373 -6.57 16.83 12.15
N ARG A 374 -6.56 17.80 11.22
CA ARG A 374 -5.33 18.54 10.84
C ARG A 374 -4.70 19.27 12.04
N LYS A 375 -5.52 19.92 12.87
CA LYS A 375 -5.05 20.59 14.09
C LYS A 375 -4.62 19.57 15.16
N ASP A 376 -5.39 18.49 15.33
CA ASP A 376 -5.15 17.43 16.31
C ASP A 376 -3.83 16.70 16.03
N ARG A 377 -3.48 16.51 14.75
CA ARG A 377 -2.27 15.82 14.27
C ARG A 377 -1.05 16.71 14.04
N ALA A 378 -1.11 18.00 14.37
CA ALA A 378 -0.04 18.96 14.09
C ALA A 378 1.31 18.66 14.79
N TYR A 379 1.33 17.74 15.76
CA TYR A 379 2.55 17.28 16.44
C TYR A 379 3.30 16.17 15.68
N LEU A 380 2.68 15.55 14.67
CA LEU A 380 3.31 14.53 13.85
C LEU A 380 4.29 15.15 12.85
N ASP A 381 5.31 14.39 12.48
CA ASP A 381 6.17 14.71 11.35
C ASP A 381 5.30 14.88 10.09
N PRO A 382 5.41 16.00 9.35
CA PRO A 382 4.68 16.19 8.10
C PRO A 382 5.11 15.21 6.98
N GLU A 383 6.35 14.71 7.03
CA GLU A 383 6.92 13.81 6.03
C GLU A 383 7.67 12.62 6.67
N PRO A 384 6.98 11.73 7.43
CA PRO A 384 7.61 10.56 8.03
C PRO A 384 8.28 9.71 6.94
N GLU A 385 9.60 9.52 7.06
CA GLU A 385 10.43 8.81 6.06
C GLU A 385 10.35 9.41 4.65
N GLY A 386 10.02 10.71 4.52
CA GLY A 386 9.82 11.40 3.25
C GLY A 386 8.46 11.16 2.59
N VAL A 387 7.53 10.47 3.27
CA VAL A 387 6.15 10.27 2.80
C VAL A 387 5.25 11.34 3.39
N LEU A 388 4.55 12.11 2.56
CA LEU A 388 3.53 13.06 3.03
C LEU A 388 2.53 12.38 3.98
N LEU A 389 2.30 12.98 5.16
CA LEU A 389 1.45 12.42 6.22
C LEU A 389 0.06 11.99 5.73
N ASP A 390 -0.52 12.70 4.77
CA ASP A 390 -1.83 12.40 4.16
C ASP A 390 -1.85 11.07 3.38
N ARG A 391 -0.68 10.58 2.93
CA ARG A 391 -0.53 9.28 2.25
C ARG A 391 -0.34 8.13 3.22
N VAL A 392 0.00 8.40 4.47
CA VAL A 392 0.18 7.37 5.49
C VAL A 392 -1.22 6.90 5.95
N PRO A 393 -1.52 5.59 5.97
CA PRO A 393 -2.85 5.07 6.28
C PRO A 393 -3.16 5.08 7.80
N LEU A 394 -3.00 6.24 8.45
CA LEU A 394 -3.16 6.43 9.89
C LEU A 394 -4.58 6.06 10.37
N ASN A 395 -5.60 6.38 9.58
CA ASN A 395 -7.00 6.10 9.91
C ASN A 395 -7.34 4.59 9.85
N ALA A 396 -6.61 3.82 9.05
CA ALA A 396 -6.81 2.38 8.95
C ALA A 396 -6.11 1.61 10.09
N ASP A 397 -5.04 2.18 10.65
CA ASP A 397 -4.28 1.53 11.73
C ASP A 397 -5.04 1.59 13.06
N ARG A 398 -5.40 0.41 13.59
CA ARG A 398 -6.14 0.31 14.86
C ARG A 398 -5.34 0.86 16.04
N LYS A 399 -4.04 0.56 16.09
CA LYS A 399 -3.15 0.98 17.20
C LYS A 399 -3.00 2.51 17.23
N PHE A 400 -2.82 3.11 16.06
CA PHE A 400 -2.75 4.56 15.93
C PHE A 400 -4.03 5.23 16.44
N ARG A 401 -5.21 4.73 16.04
CA ARG A 401 -6.51 5.26 16.51
C ARG A 401 -6.71 5.14 18.02
N GLU A 402 -6.37 3.99 18.61
CA GLU A 402 -6.46 3.78 20.07
C GLU A 402 -5.59 4.79 20.83
N MET A 403 -4.34 4.99 20.39
CA MET A 403 -3.45 5.99 21.00
C MET A 403 -3.94 7.43 20.78
N GLU A 404 -4.50 7.76 19.61
CA GLU A 404 -5.04 9.10 19.34
C GLU A 404 -6.24 9.42 20.25
N GLN A 405 -7.10 8.44 20.52
CA GLN A 405 -8.20 8.58 21.49
C GLN A 405 -7.68 8.80 22.92
N ASP A 406 -6.66 8.04 23.35
CA ASP A 406 -6.05 8.22 24.66
C ASP A 406 -5.40 9.61 24.81
N ARG A 407 -4.79 10.13 23.73
CA ARG A 407 -4.24 11.50 23.71
C ARG A 407 -5.34 12.53 23.96
N ARG A 408 -6.48 12.42 23.26
CA ARG A 408 -7.61 13.33 23.45
C ARG A 408 -8.17 13.28 24.87
N ARG A 409 -8.22 12.09 25.49
CA ARG A 409 -8.64 11.95 26.89
C ARG A 409 -7.67 12.63 27.85
N LEU A 410 -6.36 12.44 27.66
CA LEU A 410 -5.33 13.05 28.51
C LEU A 410 -5.27 14.57 28.36
N MET A 411 -5.52 15.11 27.17
CA MET A 411 -5.57 16.56 26.90
C MET A 411 -6.69 17.30 27.66
N LYS A 412 -7.68 16.59 28.22
CA LYS A 412 -8.74 17.21 29.03
C LYS A 412 -8.25 17.67 30.41
N ASP A 413 -7.14 17.12 30.92
CA ASP A 413 -6.54 17.50 32.20
C ASP A 413 -5.14 18.13 31.99
N PRO A 414 -4.94 19.40 32.37
CA PRO A 414 -3.67 20.09 32.17
C PRO A 414 -2.49 19.48 32.96
N ASN A 415 -2.71 18.58 33.91
CA ASN A 415 -1.63 17.91 34.65
C ASN A 415 -0.96 16.76 33.86
N ASN A 416 -1.56 16.28 32.77
CA ASN A 416 -1.10 15.11 32.03
C ASN A 416 -0.12 15.43 30.89
N MET A 417 0.40 16.65 30.81
CA MET A 417 1.23 17.12 29.68
C MET A 417 2.46 16.25 29.37
N LEU A 418 3.09 15.65 30.39
CA LEU A 418 4.23 14.76 30.20
C LEU A 418 3.80 13.42 29.55
N GLU A 419 2.66 12.88 29.96
CA GLU A 419 2.11 11.65 29.38
C GLU A 419 1.63 11.87 27.95
N VAL A 420 1.01 13.02 27.67
CA VAL A 420 0.65 13.46 26.32
C VAL A 420 1.89 13.51 25.43
N LYS A 421 2.99 14.13 25.87
CA LYS A 421 4.23 14.21 25.07
C LYS A 421 4.83 12.84 24.77
N ASN A 422 4.86 11.93 25.74
CA ASN A 422 5.32 10.56 25.53
C ASN A 422 4.43 9.79 24.54
N LEU A 423 3.12 10.05 24.58
CA LEU A 423 2.15 9.44 23.67
C LEU A 423 2.27 10.02 22.25
N GLU A 424 2.53 11.33 22.12
CA GLU A 424 2.81 12.01 20.86
C GLU A 424 4.07 11.44 20.18
N GLU A 425 5.15 11.19 20.93
CA GLU A 425 6.34 10.52 20.41
C GLU A 425 6.05 9.10 19.90
N ARG A 426 5.23 8.33 20.64
CA ARG A 426 4.80 6.99 20.21
C ARG A 426 3.91 7.03 18.96
N LEU A 427 3.01 8.00 18.87
CA LEU A 427 2.18 8.24 17.69
C LEU A 427 3.05 8.60 16.49
N ASN A 428 4.05 9.47 16.67
CA ASN A 428 4.99 9.81 15.61
C ASN A 428 5.81 8.59 15.16
N ASN A 429 6.37 7.82 16.10
CA ASN A 429 7.08 6.57 15.79
C ASN A 429 6.19 5.57 15.02
N ARG A 430 4.91 5.45 15.38
CA ARG A 430 3.95 4.60 14.65
C ARG A 430 3.69 5.13 13.24
N ALA A 431 3.64 6.45 13.04
CA ALA A 431 3.53 7.05 11.70
C ALA A 431 4.78 6.74 10.84
N HIS A 432 5.99 6.82 11.41
CA HIS A 432 7.23 6.39 10.74
C HIS A 432 7.24 4.89 10.42
N GLU A 433 6.76 4.03 11.32
CA GLU A 433 6.59 2.59 11.03
C GLU A 433 5.65 2.36 9.85
N LEU A 434 4.49 3.01 9.84
CA LEU A 434 3.52 2.89 8.76
C LEU A 434 4.05 3.45 7.43
N ALA A 435 4.84 4.53 7.48
CA ALA A 435 5.51 5.07 6.31
C ALA A 435 6.60 4.12 5.78
N ARG A 436 7.39 3.49 6.65
CA ARG A 436 8.35 2.43 6.25
C ARG A 436 7.65 1.21 5.67
N ASP A 437 6.54 0.79 6.26
CA ASP A 437 5.75 -0.32 5.74
C ASP A 437 5.12 0.02 4.37
N LEU A 438 4.71 1.28 4.17
CA LEU A 438 4.20 1.76 2.88
C LEU A 438 5.30 1.82 1.81
N LEU A 439 6.50 2.26 2.18
CA LEU A 439 7.66 2.30 1.31
C LEU A 439 8.25 0.90 1.07
N GLY A 440 8.15 -0.04 2.01
CA GLY A 440 8.85 -1.32 1.88
C GLY A 440 10.36 -1.17 1.64
N TRP A 441 10.96 -2.18 0.99
CA TRP A 441 12.40 -2.16 0.68
C TRP A 441 12.74 -1.16 -0.43
N GLN A 442 13.86 -0.43 -0.28
CA GLN A 442 14.33 0.56 -1.25
C GLN A 442 15.78 0.31 -1.65
N ASP A 443 16.04 0.44 -2.95
CA ASP A 443 17.36 0.39 -3.56
C ASP A 443 17.93 1.81 -3.72
N GLU A 444 18.35 2.42 -2.60
CA GLU A 444 18.82 3.81 -2.57
C GLU A 444 20.03 4.03 -3.49
N GLU A 445 20.98 3.10 -3.49
CA GLU A 445 22.20 3.19 -4.30
C GLU A 445 21.89 3.25 -5.80
N PHE A 446 21.06 2.32 -6.29
CA PHE A 446 20.68 2.29 -7.71
C PHE A 446 19.81 3.47 -8.10
N HIS A 447 18.88 3.88 -7.23
CA HIS A 447 18.01 5.02 -7.52
C HIS A 447 18.81 6.32 -7.59
N GLU A 448 19.69 6.60 -6.64
CA GLU A 448 20.47 7.85 -6.64
C GLU A 448 21.39 7.93 -7.87
N SER A 449 22.04 6.82 -8.25
CA SER A 449 22.89 6.79 -9.45
C SER A 449 22.13 6.99 -10.76
N ASN A 450 20.82 6.66 -10.81
CA ASN A 450 20.00 6.74 -12.01
C ASN A 450 18.90 7.81 -11.95
N LYS A 451 18.82 8.59 -10.86
CA LYS A 451 17.75 9.58 -10.64
C LYS A 451 17.58 10.54 -11.82
N HIS A 452 18.71 10.99 -12.38
CA HIS A 452 18.77 11.88 -13.55
C HIS A 452 18.23 11.29 -14.86
N MET A 453 17.96 9.97 -14.92
CA MET A 453 17.47 9.30 -16.13
C MET A 453 15.98 9.53 -16.37
N ALA A 454 15.20 9.86 -15.34
CA ALA A 454 13.76 10.07 -15.44
C ALA A 454 13.31 11.24 -14.57
N GLU A 455 12.18 11.82 -14.94
CA GLU A 455 11.59 12.97 -14.27
C GLU A 455 11.05 12.57 -12.89
N GLU A 456 10.38 11.41 -12.82
CA GLU A 456 9.80 10.85 -11.60
C GLU A 456 10.07 9.33 -11.50
N TRP A 457 10.01 8.79 -10.29
CA TRP A 457 10.22 7.37 -9.99
C TRP A 457 9.13 6.82 -9.04
N PRO A 458 7.85 6.84 -9.46
CA PRO A 458 6.75 6.29 -8.67
C PRO A 458 6.90 4.77 -8.51
N ARG A 459 6.25 4.22 -7.48
CA ARG A 459 6.13 2.75 -7.39
C ARG A 459 5.20 2.24 -8.47
N ILE A 460 5.49 1.05 -8.98
CA ILE A 460 4.69 0.44 -10.05
C ILE A 460 3.22 0.27 -9.65
N CYS A 461 2.93 0.08 -8.35
CA CYS A 461 1.58 -0.01 -7.81
C CYS A 461 0.81 1.33 -7.84
N GLU A 462 1.51 2.46 -7.90
CA GLU A 462 0.91 3.79 -8.07
C GLU A 462 0.52 4.02 -9.53
N LEU A 463 1.31 3.50 -10.47
CA LEU A 463 1.04 3.57 -11.91
C LEU A 463 -0.08 2.59 -12.33
N TYR A 464 0.00 1.37 -11.82
CA TYR A 464 -0.79 0.21 -12.25
C TYR A 464 -1.32 -0.57 -11.04
N PRO A 465 -2.22 0.02 -10.24
CA PRO A 465 -2.70 -0.57 -8.97
C PRO A 465 -3.36 -1.95 -9.13
N GLU A 466 -3.90 -2.25 -10.30
CA GLU A 466 -4.49 -3.55 -10.62
C GLU A 466 -3.50 -4.71 -10.52
N GLY A 467 -2.23 -4.49 -10.90
CA GLY A 467 -1.25 -5.56 -11.06
C GLY A 467 -0.78 -6.19 -9.75
N ILE A 468 -1.01 -5.56 -8.59
CA ILE A 468 -0.67 -6.14 -7.28
C ILE A 468 -1.47 -7.42 -6.98
N ARG A 469 -2.61 -7.61 -7.66
CA ARG A 469 -3.49 -8.76 -7.51
C ARG A 469 -3.20 -9.86 -8.52
N ASP A 470 -2.41 -9.55 -9.54
CA ASP A 470 -2.02 -10.49 -10.58
C ASP A 470 -0.72 -11.21 -10.19
N PRO A 471 -0.40 -12.37 -10.79
CA PRO A 471 0.91 -12.98 -10.63
C PRO A 471 2.01 -12.08 -11.20
N VAL A 472 3.17 -12.01 -10.53
CA VAL A 472 4.35 -11.23 -10.96
C VAL A 472 4.68 -11.48 -12.44
N VAL A 473 4.65 -12.75 -12.86
CA VAL A 473 4.73 -13.15 -14.27
C VAL A 473 3.41 -13.81 -14.67
N PRO A 474 2.64 -13.20 -15.60
CA PRO A 474 1.34 -13.73 -16.03
C PRO A 474 1.40 -15.19 -16.48
N GLU A 475 0.32 -15.95 -16.30
CA GLU A 475 0.23 -17.35 -16.75
C GLU A 475 0.35 -17.49 -18.28
N ARG A 476 -0.15 -16.49 -19.01
CA ARG A 476 -0.02 -16.38 -20.46
C ARG A 476 0.62 -15.05 -20.79
N LEU A 477 1.79 -15.11 -21.41
CA LEU A 477 2.46 -13.94 -21.96
C LEU A 477 1.81 -13.60 -23.30
N SER A 478 1.54 -12.33 -23.52
CA SER A 478 1.02 -11.83 -24.79
C SER A 478 2.04 -10.92 -25.46
N SER A 479 2.17 -11.02 -26.78
CA SER A 479 3.12 -10.18 -27.52
C SER A 479 2.78 -8.70 -27.38
N GLY A 480 1.50 -8.34 -27.24
CA GLY A 480 1.07 -6.95 -26.98
C GLY A 480 1.29 -6.45 -25.55
N ASP A 481 1.94 -7.21 -24.67
CA ASP A 481 2.22 -6.76 -23.28
C ASP A 481 3.33 -5.70 -23.24
N ILE A 482 4.12 -5.59 -24.31
CA ILE A 482 5.40 -4.87 -24.34
C ILE A 482 5.47 -4.00 -25.59
N SER A 483 5.93 -2.76 -25.42
CA SER A 483 6.34 -1.88 -26.52
C SER A 483 7.49 -0.97 -26.08
N SER A 484 8.07 -0.25 -27.03
CA SER A 484 9.06 0.80 -26.79
C SER A 484 8.37 2.14 -26.61
N ALA A 485 8.93 3.02 -25.78
CA ALA A 485 8.46 4.40 -25.67
C ALA A 485 8.69 5.17 -27.00
N PRO A 486 7.78 6.09 -27.38
CA PRO A 486 7.94 6.88 -28.61
C PRO A 486 9.27 7.64 -28.65
N ARG A 487 9.92 7.67 -29.82
CA ARG A 487 11.22 8.32 -30.08
C ARG A 487 12.37 7.79 -29.21
N ASN A 488 12.13 6.70 -28.49
CA ASN A 488 13.10 6.02 -27.66
C ASN A 488 13.18 4.58 -28.16
N GLY A 489 14.32 4.21 -28.74
CA GLY A 489 14.53 2.87 -29.26
C GLY A 489 14.72 1.85 -28.15
N SER A 490 13.75 1.70 -27.22
CA SER A 490 13.87 0.91 -26.00
C SER A 490 14.63 -0.37 -26.27
N PHE A 491 15.79 -0.48 -25.64
CA PHE A 491 16.75 -1.52 -25.98
C PHE A 491 16.20 -2.90 -25.62
N LEU A 492 15.51 -3.05 -24.48
CA LEU A 492 15.18 -4.37 -23.95
C LEU A 492 13.85 -4.94 -24.45
N ALA A 493 12.86 -4.10 -24.80
CA ALA A 493 11.52 -4.53 -25.21
C ALA A 493 11.52 -5.65 -26.29
N PRO A 494 12.30 -5.56 -27.38
CA PRO A 494 12.36 -6.61 -28.40
C PRO A 494 12.90 -7.95 -27.86
N PHE A 495 13.82 -7.91 -26.90
CA PHE A 495 14.36 -9.13 -26.29
C PHE A 495 13.34 -9.80 -25.38
N ILE A 496 12.60 -9.02 -24.59
CA ILE A 496 11.50 -9.56 -23.75
C ILE A 496 10.43 -10.17 -24.65
N ALA A 497 10.05 -9.52 -25.75
CA ALA A 497 9.11 -10.05 -26.73
C ALA A 497 9.59 -11.38 -27.35
N ALA A 498 10.89 -11.47 -27.69
CA ALA A 498 11.48 -12.70 -28.23
C ALA A 498 11.48 -13.86 -27.21
N LEU A 499 11.80 -13.57 -25.95
CA LEU A 499 11.78 -14.53 -24.85
C LEU A 499 10.34 -14.94 -24.46
N GLY A 500 9.38 -14.03 -24.61
CA GLY A 500 7.95 -14.22 -24.31
C GLY A 500 7.30 -15.36 -25.09
N ARG A 501 7.89 -15.79 -26.22
CA ARG A 501 7.51 -17.02 -26.94
C ARG A 501 7.49 -18.25 -26.04
N HIS A 502 8.37 -18.29 -25.05
CA HIS A 502 8.51 -19.38 -24.11
C HIS A 502 8.50 -18.85 -22.68
N ARG A 503 7.31 -18.87 -22.05
CA ARG A 503 7.12 -18.41 -20.66
C ARG A 503 8.18 -18.93 -19.69
N VAL A 504 8.62 -20.19 -19.85
CA VAL A 504 9.64 -20.81 -19.00
C VAL A 504 10.96 -20.03 -18.98
N ILE A 505 11.31 -19.33 -20.06
CA ILE A 505 12.55 -18.54 -20.13
C ILE A 505 12.40 -17.25 -19.29
N ILE A 506 11.29 -16.52 -19.47
CA ILE A 506 10.99 -15.35 -18.63
C ILE A 506 10.86 -15.77 -17.16
N ASP A 507 10.15 -16.86 -16.86
CA ASP A 507 9.97 -17.35 -15.49
C ASP A 507 11.31 -17.64 -14.79
N ARG A 508 12.33 -18.14 -15.50
CA ARG A 508 13.67 -18.38 -14.94
C ARG A 508 14.42 -17.10 -14.56
N LEU A 509 14.08 -15.96 -15.18
CA LEU A 509 14.68 -14.67 -14.85
C LEU A 509 14.13 -14.10 -13.53
N PHE A 510 12.93 -14.51 -13.12
CA PHE A 510 12.30 -14.07 -11.88
C PHE A 510 12.54 -15.10 -10.78
N ASP A 511 13.34 -14.75 -9.77
CA ASP A 511 13.51 -15.55 -8.55
C ASP A 511 12.30 -15.35 -7.63
N SER A 512 11.84 -14.10 -7.50
CA SER A 512 10.58 -13.76 -6.83
C SER A 512 9.38 -14.22 -7.66
N LYS A 513 8.68 -15.26 -7.18
CA LYS A 513 7.46 -15.80 -7.84
C LYS A 513 6.17 -15.10 -7.41
N GLU A 514 6.20 -14.43 -6.26
CA GLU A 514 5.09 -13.66 -5.68
C GLU A 514 5.57 -12.22 -5.38
N HIS A 515 4.63 -11.28 -5.28
CA HIS A 515 4.95 -9.90 -4.90
C HIS A 515 5.48 -9.87 -3.46
N PRO A 516 6.75 -9.49 -3.24
CA PRO A 516 7.34 -9.48 -1.91
C PRO A 516 6.68 -8.40 -1.04
N VAL A 517 6.29 -8.78 0.18
CA VAL A 517 5.81 -7.83 1.19
C VAL A 517 7.02 -7.23 1.89
N ASN A 518 7.23 -5.92 1.73
CA ASN A 518 8.33 -5.17 2.34
C ASN A 518 9.73 -5.75 2.06
N GLY A 519 9.93 -6.32 0.86
CA GLY A 519 11.18 -6.94 0.43
C GLY A 519 11.51 -6.66 -1.05
N PRO A 520 12.73 -6.95 -1.50
CA PRO A 520 13.14 -6.73 -2.88
C PRO A 520 12.53 -7.74 -3.85
N TYR A 521 12.30 -7.32 -5.08
CA TYR A 521 12.12 -8.24 -6.20
C TYR A 521 13.50 -8.79 -6.60
N SER A 522 13.60 -10.11 -6.68
CA SER A 522 14.84 -10.81 -6.99
C SER A 522 14.79 -11.43 -8.39
N PHE A 523 15.86 -11.23 -9.14
CA PHE A 523 16.03 -11.66 -10.52
C PHE A 523 17.32 -12.48 -10.68
N ILE A 524 17.36 -13.35 -11.68
CA ILE A 524 18.54 -14.11 -12.06
C ILE A 524 18.93 -13.75 -13.49
N PHE A 525 20.11 -13.17 -13.66
CA PHE A 525 20.79 -13.03 -14.95
C PHE A 525 21.99 -13.96 -15.02
N TYR A 526 22.71 -13.98 -16.13
CA TYR A 526 23.85 -14.86 -16.32
C TYR A 526 25.10 -14.07 -16.65
N ASP A 527 26.20 -14.40 -15.97
CA ASP A 527 27.51 -13.88 -16.35
C ASP A 527 27.99 -14.51 -17.68
N PRO A 528 29.09 -14.04 -18.28
CA PRO A 528 29.66 -14.64 -19.48
C PRO A 528 29.95 -16.14 -19.34
N ASN A 529 30.19 -16.64 -18.12
CA ASN A 529 30.38 -18.06 -17.84
C ASN A 529 29.07 -18.81 -17.60
N SER A 530 27.90 -18.25 -17.93
CA SER A 530 26.59 -18.88 -17.70
C SER A 530 26.31 -19.16 -16.23
N SER A 531 26.98 -18.46 -15.32
CA SER A 531 26.76 -18.55 -13.88
C SER A 531 25.59 -17.63 -13.51
N PRO A 532 24.59 -18.10 -12.75
CA PRO A 532 23.48 -17.25 -12.34
C PRO A 532 23.98 -16.16 -11.38
N VAL A 533 23.59 -14.92 -11.66
CA VAL A 533 23.85 -13.73 -10.85
C VAL A 533 22.52 -13.20 -10.37
N ARG A 534 22.35 -13.14 -9.05
CA ARG A 534 21.15 -12.61 -8.43
C ARG A 534 21.20 -11.08 -8.37
N VAL A 535 20.12 -10.44 -8.78
CA VAL A 535 19.95 -8.99 -8.75
C VAL A 535 18.66 -8.64 -8.02
N GLU A 536 18.75 -7.73 -7.07
CA GLU A 536 17.64 -7.29 -6.23
C GLU A 536 17.31 -5.83 -6.53
N ILE A 537 16.03 -5.55 -6.75
CA ILE A 537 15.51 -4.21 -7.04
C ILE A 537 14.25 -3.91 -6.23
N ASP A 538 13.97 -2.62 -6.03
CA ASP A 538 12.66 -2.16 -5.59
C ASP A 538 11.76 -1.95 -6.81
N ASP A 539 10.49 -1.61 -6.58
CA ASP A 539 9.45 -1.51 -7.60
C ASP A 539 9.23 -0.09 -8.14
N ARG A 540 10.14 0.86 -7.87
CA ARG A 540 10.10 2.19 -8.50
C ARG A 540 10.40 2.10 -9.99
N VAL A 541 9.62 2.75 -10.84
CA VAL A 541 9.76 2.71 -12.30
C VAL A 541 10.09 4.11 -12.83
N PRO A 542 11.09 4.26 -13.72
CA PRO A 542 11.36 5.56 -14.36
C PRO A 542 10.20 5.97 -15.28
N VAL A 543 9.61 7.14 -15.04
CA VAL A 543 8.54 7.70 -15.87
C VAL A 543 8.87 9.09 -16.41
N ASP A 544 8.25 9.45 -17.52
CA ASP A 544 8.30 10.79 -18.08
C ASP A 544 7.36 11.77 -17.34
N ALA A 545 7.35 13.03 -17.78
CA ALA A 545 6.52 14.09 -17.21
C ALA A 545 4.99 13.83 -17.29
N ASN A 546 4.55 12.86 -18.09
CA ASN A 546 3.14 12.47 -18.21
C ASN A 546 2.80 11.22 -17.37
N MET A 547 3.66 10.81 -16.42
CA MET A 547 3.49 9.62 -15.57
C MET A 547 3.46 8.30 -16.35
N GLU A 548 4.29 8.25 -17.38
CA GLU A 548 4.21 7.26 -18.43
C GLU A 548 5.63 6.60 -18.54
N PRO A 549 5.79 5.26 -18.52
CA PRO A 549 7.11 4.59 -18.46
C PRO A 549 8.14 5.00 -19.53
N LYS A 550 9.31 5.50 -19.14
CA LYS A 550 10.20 6.24 -20.05
C LYS A 550 10.88 5.40 -21.16
N PHE A 551 11.13 4.12 -20.91
CA PHE A 551 11.87 3.22 -21.82
C PHE A 551 10.95 2.13 -22.37
N THR A 552 10.81 1.00 -21.69
CA THR A 552 9.81 -0.01 -22.02
C THR A 552 8.43 0.46 -21.58
N ARG A 553 7.45 0.31 -22.48
CA ARG A 553 6.03 0.58 -22.27
C ARG A 553 5.27 -0.74 -22.14
N VAL A 554 4.17 -0.68 -21.42
CA VAL A 554 3.31 -1.84 -21.17
C VAL A 554 1.86 -1.51 -21.53
N PRO A 555 1.46 -1.62 -22.81
CA PRO A 555 0.12 -1.25 -23.26
C PRO A 555 -1.01 -1.96 -22.49
N LYS A 556 -0.75 -3.20 -22.06
CA LYS A 556 -1.66 -4.01 -21.24
C LYS A 556 -1.41 -3.90 -19.74
N ARG A 557 -0.62 -2.91 -19.30
CA ARG A 557 -0.34 -2.55 -17.90
C ARG A 557 0.24 -3.70 -17.05
N SER A 558 0.94 -4.63 -17.70
CA SER A 558 1.61 -5.76 -17.05
C SER A 558 2.91 -5.31 -16.36
N TRP A 559 3.17 -5.78 -15.14
CA TRP A 559 4.31 -5.31 -14.34
C TRP A 559 5.66 -5.91 -14.74
N TYR A 560 5.67 -7.17 -15.14
CA TYR A 560 6.90 -7.93 -15.36
C TYR A 560 7.91 -7.28 -16.33
N PRO A 561 7.53 -6.62 -17.44
CA PRO A 561 8.51 -6.06 -18.37
C PRO A 561 9.28 -4.90 -17.74
N LEU A 562 8.60 -4.05 -16.96
CA LEU A 562 9.20 -2.89 -16.31
C LEU A 562 10.16 -3.31 -15.20
N LEU A 563 9.75 -4.29 -14.38
CA LEU A 563 10.61 -4.83 -13.34
C LEU A 563 11.84 -5.54 -13.94
N LEU A 564 11.65 -6.31 -15.02
CA LEU A 564 12.75 -7.00 -15.70
C LEU A 564 13.72 -6.00 -16.34
N GLU A 565 13.23 -4.94 -16.96
CA GLU A 565 14.06 -3.87 -17.51
C GLU A 565 14.92 -3.21 -16.45
N LYS A 566 14.32 -2.82 -15.32
CA LYS A 566 15.06 -2.22 -14.22
C LYS A 566 16.10 -3.15 -13.64
N ALA A 567 15.75 -4.43 -13.43
CA ALA A 567 16.68 -5.43 -12.92
C ALA A 567 17.86 -5.64 -13.89
N TYR A 568 17.58 -5.67 -15.19
CA TYR A 568 18.62 -5.81 -16.20
C TYR A 568 19.49 -4.54 -16.29
N ALA A 569 18.91 -3.35 -16.20
CA ALA A 569 19.64 -2.10 -16.10
C ALA A 569 20.60 -2.12 -14.89
N LYS A 570 20.14 -2.59 -13.72
CA LYS A 570 21.01 -2.77 -12.54
C LYS A 570 22.12 -3.79 -12.79
N PHE A 571 21.83 -4.91 -13.45
CA PHE A 571 22.82 -5.93 -13.78
C PHE A 571 23.97 -5.39 -14.65
N VAL A 572 23.67 -4.58 -15.67
CA VAL A 572 24.70 -4.00 -16.56
C VAL A 572 25.39 -2.76 -15.97
N GLY A 573 24.81 -2.18 -14.91
CA GLY A 573 25.39 -1.08 -14.13
C GLY A 573 24.74 0.29 -14.33
N GLY A 574 23.49 0.34 -14.80
CA GLY A 574 22.67 1.55 -14.94
C GLY A 574 21.87 1.59 -16.25
N TYR A 575 20.85 2.43 -16.31
CA TYR A 575 20.05 2.64 -17.52
C TYR A 575 20.87 3.20 -18.68
N SER A 576 21.84 4.08 -18.39
CA SER A 576 22.76 4.67 -19.39
C SER A 576 23.65 3.65 -20.11
N ARG A 577 23.81 2.44 -19.54
CA ARG A 577 24.60 1.37 -20.15
C ARG A 577 23.80 0.45 -21.06
N LEU A 578 22.46 0.56 -21.08
CA LEU A 578 21.63 -0.27 -21.95
C LEU A 578 21.94 -0.01 -23.43
N ASP A 579 22.15 1.25 -23.82
CA ASP A 579 22.50 1.65 -25.20
C ASP A 579 23.87 1.14 -25.65
N GLN A 580 24.71 0.73 -24.71
CA GLN A 580 26.06 0.22 -24.94
C GLN A 580 26.10 -1.32 -25.05
N CYS A 581 24.99 -1.99 -24.73
CA CYS A 581 24.91 -3.45 -24.77
C CYS A 581 24.68 -3.92 -26.21
N THR A 582 25.40 -4.98 -26.63
CA THR A 582 25.11 -5.61 -27.92
C THR A 582 23.98 -6.63 -27.80
N PRO A 583 23.21 -6.91 -28.88
CA PRO A 583 22.19 -7.96 -28.84
C PRO A 583 22.71 -9.35 -28.45
N HIS A 584 23.99 -9.62 -28.72
CA HIS A 584 24.65 -10.88 -28.33
C HIS A 584 24.83 -10.99 -26.82
N GLU A 585 25.31 -9.92 -26.20
CA GLU A 585 25.51 -9.86 -24.75
C GLU A 585 24.16 -9.92 -24.04
N THR A 586 23.16 -9.19 -24.52
CA THR A 586 21.82 -9.20 -23.92
C THR A 586 21.16 -10.57 -23.96
N LEU A 587 21.15 -11.25 -25.12
CA LEU A 587 20.62 -12.60 -25.19
C LEU A 587 21.42 -13.58 -24.33
N ARG A 588 22.74 -13.41 -24.22
CA ARG A 588 23.59 -14.21 -23.34
C ARG A 588 23.23 -13.99 -21.87
N ASP A 589 23.08 -12.74 -21.45
CA ASP A 589 22.85 -12.36 -20.07
C ASP A 589 21.45 -12.75 -19.59
N LEU A 590 20.47 -12.76 -20.50
CA LEU A 590 19.09 -13.18 -20.22
C LEU A 590 18.87 -14.70 -20.27
N THR A 591 19.79 -15.49 -20.86
CA THR A 591 19.55 -16.93 -21.06
C THR A 591 20.67 -17.83 -20.55
N GLY A 592 21.88 -17.30 -20.39
CA GLY A 592 23.10 -18.05 -20.12
C GLY A 592 23.58 -18.92 -21.29
N ARG A 593 23.01 -18.76 -22.50
CA ARG A 593 23.24 -19.66 -23.64
C ARG A 593 24.07 -19.00 -24.76
N PRO A 594 24.72 -19.79 -25.64
CA PRO A 594 25.55 -19.24 -26.71
C PRO A 594 24.69 -18.56 -27.79
N VAL A 595 25.15 -17.40 -28.27
CA VAL A 595 24.46 -16.59 -29.27
C VAL A 595 25.28 -16.56 -30.55
N LEU A 596 24.69 -17.01 -31.65
CA LEU A 596 25.29 -17.01 -32.98
C LEU A 596 24.90 -15.74 -33.74
N HIS A 597 25.89 -15.04 -34.29
CA HIS A 597 25.67 -13.94 -35.23
C HIS A 597 25.40 -14.48 -36.63
N ILE A 598 24.30 -14.06 -37.25
CA ILE A 598 23.95 -14.38 -38.63
C ILE A 598 23.91 -13.08 -39.44
N PRO A 599 25.00 -12.72 -40.13
CA PRO A 599 25.02 -11.55 -41.00
C PRO A 599 24.21 -11.81 -42.28
N LEU A 600 23.54 -10.77 -42.78
CA LEU A 600 22.78 -10.79 -44.05
C LEU A 600 23.56 -10.11 -45.19
N ASP A 601 24.88 -10.19 -45.14
CA ASP A 601 25.81 -9.81 -46.20
C ASP A 601 26.52 -11.06 -46.74
N ASP A 602 26.70 -11.15 -48.05
CA ASP A 602 27.25 -12.35 -48.70
C ASP A 602 28.63 -12.74 -48.20
N LYS A 603 29.55 -11.76 -48.08
CA LYS A 603 30.93 -12.02 -47.67
C LYS A 603 30.99 -12.43 -46.21
N LEU A 604 30.20 -11.77 -45.37
CA LEU A 604 30.13 -12.07 -43.94
C LEU A 604 29.43 -13.41 -43.67
N ALA A 605 28.36 -13.74 -44.41
CA ALA A 605 27.63 -14.99 -44.26
C ALA A 605 28.48 -16.21 -44.68
N GLU A 606 29.25 -16.07 -45.77
CA GLU A 606 30.25 -17.07 -46.16
C GLU A 606 31.31 -17.26 -45.07
N ALA A 607 31.84 -16.17 -44.51
CA ALA A 607 32.82 -16.22 -43.43
C ALA A 607 32.24 -16.81 -42.12
N ALA A 608 30.96 -16.59 -41.83
CA ALA A 608 30.27 -17.11 -40.66
C ALA A 608 29.79 -18.57 -40.84
N ASN A 609 29.83 -19.10 -42.07
CA ASN A 609 29.27 -20.39 -42.46
C ASN A 609 27.78 -20.54 -42.06
N THR A 610 27.00 -19.48 -42.28
CA THR A 610 25.57 -19.43 -41.90
C THR A 610 24.65 -19.96 -42.99
N GLY A 611 25.16 -20.17 -44.20
CA GLY A 611 24.41 -20.69 -45.35
C GLY A 611 23.83 -19.58 -46.23
N ASP A 612 23.08 -19.98 -47.26
CA ASP A 612 22.46 -19.06 -48.21
C ASP A 612 21.15 -18.50 -47.65
N PHE A 613 21.23 -17.31 -47.05
CA PHE A 613 20.10 -16.60 -46.46
C PHE A 613 19.06 -16.11 -47.48
N ARG A 614 19.34 -16.23 -48.78
CA ARG A 614 18.36 -15.97 -49.86
C ARG A 614 17.51 -17.19 -50.20
N SER A 615 17.91 -18.38 -49.75
CA SER A 615 17.20 -19.61 -50.06
C SER A 615 16.03 -19.88 -49.09
N VAL A 616 14.93 -20.42 -49.63
CA VAL A 616 13.80 -20.95 -48.84
C VAL A 616 14.28 -22.00 -47.82
N ARG A 617 15.25 -22.83 -48.20
CA ARG A 617 15.82 -23.89 -47.33
C ARG A 617 16.44 -23.32 -46.06
N PHE A 618 17.13 -22.18 -46.13
CA PHE A 618 17.71 -21.53 -44.96
C PHE A 618 16.62 -21.10 -43.97
N TRP A 619 15.59 -20.43 -44.47
CA TRP A 619 14.46 -19.96 -43.67
C TRP A 619 13.62 -21.09 -43.09
N GLY A 620 13.45 -22.20 -43.83
CA GLY A 620 12.88 -23.44 -43.27
C GLY A 620 13.74 -24.05 -42.16
N GLY A 621 15.05 -23.81 -42.15
CA GLY A 621 15.93 -24.11 -41.03
C GLY A 621 15.65 -23.22 -39.82
N VAL A 622 15.58 -21.90 -40.04
CA VAL A 622 15.24 -20.91 -38.99
C VAL A 622 13.89 -21.21 -38.35
N ALA A 623 12.88 -21.60 -39.14
CA ALA A 623 11.58 -22.04 -38.63
C ALA A 623 11.69 -23.22 -37.65
N LYS A 624 12.45 -24.26 -38.02
CA LYS A 624 12.71 -25.43 -37.15
C LYS A 624 13.49 -25.05 -35.90
N ASP A 625 14.36 -24.06 -36.00
CA ASP A 625 15.13 -23.58 -34.86
C ASP A 625 14.24 -22.85 -33.84
N LEU A 626 13.29 -22.03 -34.32
CA LEU A 626 12.25 -21.44 -33.48
C LEU A 626 11.33 -22.49 -32.86
N GLU A 627 10.98 -23.56 -33.57
CA GLU A 627 10.18 -24.68 -33.04
C GLU A 627 10.93 -25.47 -31.96
N ARG A 628 12.26 -25.60 -32.09
CA ARG A 628 13.13 -26.18 -31.06
C ARG A 628 13.27 -25.29 -29.82
N GLY A 629 12.77 -24.06 -29.88
CA GLY A 629 12.76 -23.12 -28.77
C GLY A 629 13.93 -22.14 -28.74
N ASP A 630 14.68 -22.01 -29.85
CA ASP A 630 15.70 -20.97 -29.96
C ASP A 630 15.04 -19.58 -30.01
N VAL A 631 15.73 -18.59 -29.46
CA VAL A 631 15.27 -17.20 -29.40
C VAL A 631 16.08 -16.40 -30.41
N ILE A 632 15.40 -15.64 -31.27
CA ILE A 632 16.04 -14.91 -32.36
C ILE A 632 15.57 -13.45 -32.36
N THR A 633 16.53 -12.53 -32.42
CA THR A 633 16.29 -11.10 -32.67
C THR A 633 16.92 -10.72 -34.01
N CYS A 634 16.33 -9.72 -34.67
CA CYS A 634 16.77 -9.19 -35.96
C CYS A 634 17.16 -7.72 -35.78
N MET A 635 18.28 -7.30 -36.38
CA MET A 635 18.74 -5.92 -36.33
C MET A 635 18.48 -5.23 -37.67
N SER A 636 17.79 -4.09 -37.66
CA SER A 636 17.52 -3.31 -38.87
C SER A 636 18.76 -2.58 -39.39
N ASN A 637 18.72 -2.14 -40.64
CA ASN A 637 19.78 -1.38 -41.29
C ASN A 637 19.84 0.08 -40.77
N VAL A 638 20.97 0.76 -41.01
CA VAL A 638 21.09 2.21 -40.78
C VAL A 638 20.11 2.98 -41.68
N ASP A 639 20.04 2.57 -42.94
CA ASP A 639 19.16 3.16 -43.95
C ASP A 639 17.94 2.25 -44.19
N ALA A 640 17.31 1.78 -43.11
CA ALA A 640 16.12 0.94 -43.21
C ALA A 640 14.99 1.69 -43.96
N GLY A 641 14.48 1.08 -45.04
CA GLY A 641 13.38 1.60 -45.83
C GLY A 641 12.04 1.08 -45.33
N ASP A 642 11.01 1.20 -46.18
CA ASP A 642 9.67 0.61 -45.99
C ASP A 642 8.98 0.92 -44.65
N GLY A 643 9.43 1.95 -43.93
CA GLY A 643 8.91 2.34 -42.62
C GLY A 643 9.36 1.43 -41.47
N ILE A 644 10.52 0.78 -41.58
CA ILE A 644 11.17 0.07 -40.48
C ILE A 644 12.04 1.04 -39.67
N HIS A 645 12.03 0.95 -38.34
CA HIS A 645 12.87 1.81 -37.51
C HIS A 645 14.34 1.42 -37.68
N PRO A 646 15.24 2.37 -38.00
CA PRO A 646 16.65 2.07 -38.24
C PRO A 646 17.39 1.75 -36.93
N LEU A 647 18.43 0.92 -37.03
CA LEU A 647 19.29 0.53 -35.88
C LEU A 647 18.52 -0.02 -34.67
N CYS A 648 17.41 -0.71 -34.90
CA CYS A 648 16.53 -1.23 -33.89
C CYS A 648 16.46 -2.76 -33.93
N SER A 649 16.25 -3.37 -32.76
CA SER A 649 16.06 -4.80 -32.63
C SER A 649 14.59 -5.17 -32.78
N TYR A 650 14.31 -6.28 -33.45
CA TYR A 650 12.96 -6.83 -33.61
C TYR A 650 12.95 -8.30 -33.22
N ALA A 651 11.92 -8.75 -32.48
CA ALA A 651 11.79 -10.16 -32.15
C ALA A 651 11.30 -10.95 -33.38
N LEU A 652 12.01 -12.01 -33.74
CA LEU A 652 11.54 -12.95 -34.75
C LEU A 652 10.55 -13.94 -34.12
N LEU A 653 9.29 -13.87 -34.55
CA LEU A 653 8.22 -14.72 -34.00
C LEU A 653 7.89 -15.90 -34.91
N ALA A 654 7.90 -15.74 -36.21
CA ALA A 654 7.69 -16.89 -37.09
C ALA A 654 8.32 -16.67 -38.45
N VAL A 655 8.63 -17.79 -39.09
CA VAL A 655 8.96 -17.86 -40.50
C VAL A 655 7.89 -18.73 -41.13
N ILE A 656 7.08 -18.14 -42.00
CA ILE A 656 5.86 -18.73 -42.53
C ILE A 656 6.08 -19.02 -44.01
N GLU A 657 5.98 -20.28 -44.38
CA GLU A 657 5.93 -20.71 -45.77
C GLU A 657 4.49 -20.64 -46.24
N THR A 658 4.17 -19.63 -47.07
CA THR A 658 2.79 -19.34 -47.50
C THR A 658 2.32 -20.34 -48.56
N VAL A 659 3.24 -20.78 -49.41
CA VAL A 659 3.03 -21.79 -50.44
C VAL A 659 3.93 -23.00 -50.14
N LYS A 660 3.31 -24.13 -49.80
CA LYS A 660 4.04 -25.36 -49.45
C LYS A 660 4.90 -25.85 -50.61
N GLU A 661 6.14 -26.22 -50.28
CA GLU A 661 7.15 -26.73 -51.21
C GLU A 661 7.57 -25.72 -52.30
N SER A 662 7.26 -24.43 -52.10
CA SER A 662 7.75 -23.39 -52.99
C SER A 662 9.25 -23.16 -52.81
N ASN A 663 9.92 -22.86 -53.92
CA ASN A 663 11.31 -22.41 -53.90
C ASN A 663 11.44 -20.90 -54.15
N ASP A 664 10.32 -20.18 -54.27
CA ASP A 664 10.32 -18.73 -54.39
C ASP A 664 10.55 -18.10 -53.01
N PRO A 665 11.62 -17.31 -52.80
CA PRO A 665 11.82 -16.60 -51.56
C PRO A 665 10.67 -15.66 -51.19
N ALA A 666 9.91 -15.13 -52.16
CA ALA A 666 8.76 -14.27 -51.89
C ALA A 666 7.61 -15.00 -51.15
N ASP A 667 7.54 -16.33 -51.24
CA ASP A 667 6.56 -17.16 -50.51
C ASP A 667 6.98 -17.42 -49.05
N ILE A 668 8.13 -16.90 -48.62
CA ILE A 668 8.53 -16.88 -47.21
C ILE A 668 8.16 -15.54 -46.60
N VAL A 669 7.28 -15.56 -45.61
CA VAL A 669 6.88 -14.38 -44.83
C VAL A 669 7.50 -14.46 -43.44
N ILE A 670 8.24 -13.41 -43.07
CA ILE A 670 8.84 -13.23 -41.77
C ILE A 670 7.84 -12.46 -40.90
N LYS A 671 7.40 -13.08 -39.79
CA LYS A 671 6.58 -12.45 -38.77
C LYS A 671 7.47 -11.92 -37.64
N LEU A 672 7.52 -10.60 -37.50
CA LEU A 672 8.22 -9.90 -36.43
C LEU A 672 7.24 -9.33 -35.41
N HIS A 673 7.71 -9.14 -34.18
CA HIS A 673 7.02 -8.32 -33.20
C HIS A 673 7.35 -6.84 -33.43
N ASN A 674 6.34 -5.99 -33.52
CA ASN A 674 6.50 -4.54 -33.58
C ASN A 674 6.53 -3.95 -32.17
N CYS A 675 7.70 -3.51 -31.71
CA CYS A 675 7.81 -2.74 -30.47
C CYS A 675 7.60 -1.23 -30.69
N TYR A 676 7.57 -0.75 -31.94
CA TYR A 676 7.66 0.67 -32.26
C TYR A 676 6.36 1.16 -32.91
N PHE A 677 5.63 2.03 -32.21
CA PHE A 677 4.29 2.51 -32.60
C PHE A 677 4.27 3.99 -32.96
N ASP A 678 5.45 4.59 -33.12
CA ASP A 678 5.66 5.95 -33.63
C ASP A 678 6.21 5.94 -35.05
N GLU A 679 6.40 7.13 -35.63
CA GLU A 679 6.96 7.26 -36.97
C GLU A 679 8.44 6.86 -36.98
N PRO A 680 8.90 6.06 -37.97
CA PRO A 680 8.19 5.70 -39.19
C PRO A 680 7.27 4.47 -39.08
N PHE A 681 6.14 4.48 -39.80
CA PHE A 681 5.20 3.36 -39.87
C PHE A 681 5.46 2.44 -41.06
N TYR A 682 5.37 1.12 -40.85
CA TYR A 682 5.61 0.14 -41.90
C TYR A 682 4.68 0.35 -43.11
N SER A 683 5.28 0.64 -44.25
CA SER A 683 4.61 0.95 -45.52
C SER A 683 4.96 -0.06 -46.63
N GLY A 684 5.78 -1.06 -46.34
CA GLY A 684 6.16 -2.10 -47.30
C GLY A 684 5.02 -3.07 -47.65
N PRO A 685 5.26 -4.06 -48.52
CA PRO A 685 4.29 -5.11 -48.85
C PRO A 685 3.79 -5.86 -47.60
N LEU A 686 2.54 -6.30 -47.62
CA LEU A 686 1.84 -6.93 -46.49
C LEU A 686 1.71 -6.02 -45.26
N ASN A 687 1.74 -4.69 -45.43
CA ASN A 687 1.29 -3.78 -44.39
C ASN A 687 -0.21 -3.90 -44.13
N ARG A 688 -0.71 -3.27 -43.05
CA ARG A 688 -2.11 -3.38 -42.62
C ARG A 688 -3.13 -2.96 -43.68
N ASN A 689 -2.78 -1.94 -44.47
CA ASN A 689 -3.64 -1.33 -45.47
C ASN A 689 -3.34 -1.86 -46.89
N ASP A 690 -2.50 -2.90 -47.00
CA ASP A 690 -2.13 -3.46 -48.28
C ASP A 690 -3.29 -4.31 -48.85
N GLY A 691 -3.70 -3.99 -50.08
CA GLY A 691 -4.68 -4.79 -50.82
C GLY A 691 -4.15 -6.17 -51.23
N GLY A 692 -2.84 -6.44 -51.06
CA GLY A 692 -2.21 -7.72 -51.33
C GLY A 692 -2.57 -8.86 -50.38
N TRP A 693 -3.28 -8.60 -49.27
CA TRP A 693 -3.73 -9.66 -48.37
C TRP A 693 -4.91 -10.47 -48.96
N THR A 694 -4.62 -11.66 -49.48
CA THR A 694 -5.65 -12.64 -49.90
C THR A 694 -6.15 -13.49 -48.73
N THR A 695 -7.33 -14.10 -48.87
CA THR A 695 -7.92 -14.98 -47.83
C THR A 695 -7.01 -16.16 -47.48
N GLU A 696 -6.34 -16.73 -48.48
CA GLU A 696 -5.40 -17.83 -48.30
C GLU A 696 -4.15 -17.36 -47.54
N LEU A 697 -3.61 -16.19 -47.89
CA LEU A 697 -2.43 -15.63 -47.25
C LEU A 697 -2.70 -15.22 -45.80
N MET A 698 -3.86 -14.60 -45.53
CA MET A 698 -4.29 -14.28 -44.17
C MET A 698 -4.41 -15.54 -43.32
N SER A 699 -4.97 -16.61 -43.87
CA SER A 699 -5.08 -17.92 -43.20
C SER A 699 -3.71 -18.54 -42.92
N ALA A 700 -2.81 -18.54 -43.91
CA ALA A 700 -1.45 -19.07 -43.77
C ALA A 700 -0.64 -18.33 -42.69
N CYS A 701 -0.73 -16.99 -42.68
CA CYS A 701 -0.03 -16.14 -41.72
C CYS A 701 -0.72 -16.08 -40.35
N ARG A 702 -1.94 -16.60 -40.22
CA ARG A 702 -2.85 -16.34 -39.09
C ARG A 702 -2.95 -14.85 -38.79
N TYR A 703 -3.10 -14.05 -39.85
CA TYR A 703 -3.17 -12.60 -39.76
C TYR A 703 -4.50 -12.17 -39.15
N ASN A 704 -4.42 -11.25 -38.19
CA ASN A 704 -5.56 -10.62 -37.56
C ASN A 704 -5.37 -9.10 -37.62
N PRO A 705 -6.24 -8.33 -38.32
CA PRO A 705 -6.11 -6.88 -38.45
C PRO A 705 -6.21 -6.08 -37.13
N SER A 706 -6.68 -6.72 -36.06
CA SER A 706 -6.74 -6.13 -34.72
C SER A 706 -5.44 -6.27 -33.93
N GLU A 707 -4.51 -7.13 -34.38
CA GLU A 707 -3.19 -7.33 -33.77
C GLU A 707 -2.16 -6.41 -34.45
N GLU A 708 -2.01 -5.20 -33.92
CA GLU A 708 -1.11 -4.17 -34.46
C GLU A 708 0.35 -4.40 -34.06
N GLU A 709 0.61 -5.32 -33.13
CA GLU A 709 1.94 -5.65 -32.63
C GLU A 709 2.76 -6.58 -33.54
N PHE A 710 2.29 -6.89 -34.75
CA PHE A 710 2.98 -7.79 -35.68
C PHE A 710 3.28 -7.13 -37.02
N LEU A 711 4.51 -7.28 -37.49
CA LEU A 711 4.89 -6.97 -38.87
C LEU A 711 5.04 -8.26 -39.66
N TYR A 712 4.55 -8.25 -40.89
CA TYR A 712 4.67 -9.36 -41.84
C TYR A 712 5.46 -8.84 -43.05
N LEU A 713 6.65 -9.40 -43.27
CA LEU A 713 7.53 -8.99 -44.36
C LEU A 713 7.81 -10.20 -45.25
N PRO A 714 7.56 -10.11 -46.58
CA PRO A 714 8.14 -11.07 -47.50
C PRO A 714 9.66 -11.08 -47.38
N GLN A 715 10.29 -12.23 -47.56
CA GLN A 715 11.74 -12.39 -47.38
C GLN A 715 12.60 -11.39 -48.16
N PRO A 716 12.30 -11.02 -49.42
CA PRO A 716 13.08 -10.01 -50.11
C PRO A 716 13.02 -8.63 -49.42
N VAL A 717 11.85 -8.27 -48.88
CA VAL A 717 11.64 -7.01 -48.15
C VAL A 717 12.38 -7.05 -46.82
N PHE A 718 12.34 -8.18 -46.11
CA PHE A 718 13.11 -8.36 -44.89
C PHE A 718 14.63 -8.19 -45.15
N LEU A 719 15.18 -8.83 -46.18
CA LEU A 719 16.61 -8.72 -46.48
C LEU A 719 17.05 -7.31 -46.89
N ASN A 720 16.15 -6.50 -47.46
CA ASN A 720 16.46 -5.10 -47.80
C ASN A 720 16.54 -4.21 -46.55
N ASN A 721 15.82 -4.57 -45.48
CA ASN A 721 15.64 -3.71 -44.30
C ASN A 721 16.46 -4.15 -43.08
N PHE A 722 16.99 -5.38 -43.07
CA PHE A 722 17.71 -5.95 -41.93
C PHE A 722 19.17 -6.30 -42.25
N SER A 723 20.06 -6.06 -41.29
CA SER A 723 21.51 -6.27 -41.42
C SER A 723 21.96 -7.65 -40.93
N SER A 724 21.29 -8.16 -39.89
CA SER A 724 21.71 -9.38 -39.20
C SER A 724 20.60 -9.97 -38.32
N MET A 725 20.79 -11.23 -37.91
CA MET A 725 20.03 -11.90 -36.87
C MET A 725 20.95 -12.42 -35.77
N GLN A 726 20.52 -12.32 -34.52
CA GLN A 726 21.19 -12.93 -33.37
C GLN A 726 20.37 -14.09 -32.86
N ARG A 727 20.93 -15.29 -32.97
CA ARG A 727 20.26 -16.54 -32.59
C ARG A 727 20.84 -17.07 -31.29
N CYS A 728 20.03 -17.08 -30.25
CA CYS A 728 20.36 -17.71 -28.98
C CYS A 728 19.92 -19.18 -28.97
N HIS A 729 20.90 -20.09 -28.82
CA HIS A 729 20.65 -21.53 -28.84
C HIS A 729 20.23 -22.05 -27.46
N ILE A 730 18.92 -22.12 -27.20
CA ILE A 730 18.39 -22.47 -25.87
C ILE A 730 18.67 -23.93 -25.53
N ASN A 731 18.40 -24.84 -26.47
CA ASN A 731 18.50 -26.29 -26.26
C ASN A 731 19.80 -26.87 -26.86
N CYS A 732 20.95 -26.26 -26.55
CA CYS A 732 22.28 -26.65 -27.05
C CYS A 732 23.00 -27.74 -26.20
N GLY A 733 22.40 -28.16 -25.08
CA GLY A 733 23.00 -29.14 -24.17
C GLY A 733 24.09 -28.55 -23.26
N ASP A 734 24.85 -29.43 -22.62
CA ASP A 734 25.96 -29.04 -21.74
C ASP A 734 27.20 -28.68 -22.56
N ARG A 735 27.99 -27.75 -22.04
CA ARG A 735 29.23 -27.31 -22.69
C ARG A 735 30.44 -28.04 -22.13
N LEU A 736 31.36 -28.36 -23.02
CA LEU A 736 32.72 -28.74 -22.66
C LEU A 736 33.57 -27.47 -22.68
N SER A 737 34.20 -27.09 -21.57
CA SER A 737 34.97 -25.85 -21.46
C SER A 737 36.44 -26.10 -21.13
N SER A 738 37.32 -25.26 -21.68
CA SER A 738 38.73 -25.18 -21.29
C SER A 738 39.18 -23.72 -21.26
N SER A 739 40.06 -23.36 -20.33
CA SER A 739 40.66 -22.02 -20.25
C SER A 739 41.84 -21.89 -21.20
N GLY A 740 42.09 -20.68 -21.71
CA GLY A 740 43.27 -20.30 -22.48
C GLY A 740 43.73 -18.88 -22.20
N GLU A 741 44.95 -18.55 -22.64
CA GLU A 741 45.54 -17.23 -22.50
C GLU A 741 46.38 -16.91 -23.73
N TRP A 742 46.19 -15.71 -24.29
CA TRP A 742 47.15 -15.06 -25.18
C TRP A 742 48.09 -14.20 -24.33
N ASN A 743 49.36 -14.54 -24.32
CA ASN A 743 50.43 -13.85 -23.61
C ASN A 743 51.63 -13.65 -24.56
N GLU A 744 52.79 -13.27 -24.01
CA GLU A 744 54.01 -13.02 -24.78
C GLU A 744 54.46 -14.20 -25.67
N CYS A 745 54.09 -15.44 -25.31
CA CYS A 745 54.45 -16.66 -26.05
C CYS A 745 53.30 -17.21 -26.90
N THR A 746 52.04 -16.95 -26.53
CA THR A 746 50.85 -17.55 -27.16
C THR A 746 50.06 -16.58 -28.04
N SER A 747 50.41 -15.30 -28.12
CA SER A 747 49.72 -14.29 -28.94
C SER A 747 50.13 -14.34 -30.42
N GLY A 748 49.85 -15.49 -31.05
CA GLY A 748 50.30 -15.84 -32.39
C GLY A 748 49.71 -15.02 -33.53
N GLY A 749 48.58 -14.35 -33.30
CA GLY A 749 47.83 -13.60 -34.31
C GLY A 749 47.10 -14.52 -35.30
N ASN A 750 46.61 -13.96 -36.41
CA ASN A 750 45.82 -14.68 -37.39
C ASN A 750 46.67 -15.62 -38.30
N PRO A 751 46.03 -16.49 -39.12
CA PRO A 751 46.74 -17.44 -39.99
C PRO A 751 47.64 -16.85 -41.09
N LYS A 752 47.73 -15.51 -41.23
CA LYS A 752 48.69 -14.86 -42.14
C LYS A 752 50.09 -14.77 -41.54
N PHE A 753 50.26 -15.16 -40.27
CA PHE A 753 51.54 -15.15 -39.58
C PHE A 753 52.03 -16.56 -39.27
N THR A 754 53.34 -16.80 -39.42
CA THR A 754 54.01 -18.05 -39.01
C THR A 754 53.83 -18.31 -37.51
N THR A 755 53.70 -17.26 -36.71
CA THR A 755 53.39 -17.34 -35.28
C THR A 755 51.98 -17.85 -34.97
N PHE A 756 51.09 -18.03 -35.96
CA PHE A 756 49.73 -18.55 -35.75
C PHE A 756 49.71 -19.86 -34.95
N ARG A 757 50.69 -20.74 -35.19
CA ARG A 757 50.85 -22.01 -34.46
C ARG A 757 51.14 -21.87 -32.96
N ASN A 758 51.49 -20.67 -32.51
CA ASN A 758 51.73 -20.38 -31.10
C ASN A 758 50.43 -20.08 -30.33
N ASN A 759 49.32 -19.79 -31.03
CA ASN A 759 48.03 -19.64 -30.37
C ASN A 759 47.68 -20.92 -29.59
N PRO A 760 46.91 -20.83 -28.48
CA PRO A 760 46.46 -22.03 -27.77
C PRO A 760 45.68 -22.96 -28.71
N ILE A 761 46.02 -24.26 -28.71
CA ILE A 761 45.41 -25.26 -29.60
C ILE A 761 44.58 -26.24 -28.78
N TYR A 762 43.37 -26.53 -29.25
CA TYR A 762 42.47 -27.49 -28.64
C TYR A 762 42.12 -28.61 -29.62
N LEU A 763 42.25 -29.86 -29.18
CA LEU A 763 41.83 -31.02 -29.93
C LEU A 763 40.34 -31.26 -29.69
N VAL A 764 39.58 -31.34 -30.78
CA VAL A 764 38.16 -31.65 -30.79
C VAL A 764 37.95 -32.95 -31.55
N GLU A 765 37.59 -34.01 -30.84
CA GLU A 765 37.44 -35.35 -31.43
C GLU A 765 35.95 -35.69 -31.61
N ASN A 766 35.54 -36.00 -32.84
CA ASN A 766 34.25 -36.60 -33.12
C ASN A 766 34.36 -38.12 -33.08
N LYS A 767 33.78 -38.74 -32.05
CA LYS A 767 33.80 -40.21 -31.86
C LYS A 767 32.67 -40.92 -32.57
N SER A 768 31.80 -40.19 -33.26
CA SER A 768 30.68 -40.75 -33.98
C SER A 768 31.04 -41.05 -35.44
N SER A 769 30.33 -42.00 -36.03
CA SER A 769 30.48 -42.40 -37.44
C SER A 769 29.83 -41.43 -38.44
N ARG A 770 29.22 -40.34 -37.95
CA ARG A 770 28.55 -39.33 -38.77
C ARG A 770 29.19 -37.97 -38.54
N PRO A 771 29.13 -37.05 -39.53
CA PRO A 771 29.52 -35.67 -39.28
C PRO A 771 28.64 -35.07 -38.19
N VAL A 772 29.25 -34.25 -37.34
CA VAL A 772 28.59 -33.62 -36.18
C VAL A 772 28.75 -32.11 -36.28
N ARG A 773 27.63 -31.40 -36.19
CA ARG A 773 27.61 -29.96 -36.05
C ARG A 773 27.73 -29.57 -34.58
N ILE A 774 28.74 -28.79 -34.25
CA ILE A 774 28.98 -28.26 -32.91
C ILE A 774 28.84 -26.74 -32.91
N LEU A 775 28.59 -26.17 -31.74
CA LEU A 775 28.80 -24.73 -31.51
C LEU A 775 30.12 -24.57 -30.76
N ALA A 776 31.06 -23.82 -31.34
CA ALA A 776 32.31 -23.45 -30.71
C ALA A 776 32.22 -21.98 -30.26
N GLU A 777 32.47 -21.72 -28.99
CA GLU A 777 32.32 -20.41 -28.37
C GLU A 777 33.61 -19.99 -27.67
N LEU A 778 34.11 -18.81 -27.98
CA LEU A 778 35.16 -18.12 -27.25
C LEU A 778 34.55 -17.04 -26.35
N ARG A 779 35.02 -16.96 -25.12
CA ARG A 779 34.58 -15.93 -24.16
C ARG A 779 35.77 -15.25 -23.54
N HIS A 780 35.87 -13.94 -23.70
CA HIS A 780 36.90 -13.14 -23.05
C HIS A 780 36.62 -13.07 -21.55
N GLN A 781 37.65 -13.20 -20.72
CA GLN A 781 37.50 -13.05 -19.26
C GLN A 781 37.46 -11.57 -18.83
N THR A 782 38.12 -10.71 -19.61
CA THR A 782 38.19 -9.27 -19.36
C THR A 782 38.22 -8.54 -20.70
N PRO A 783 37.72 -7.30 -20.75
CA PRO A 783 37.93 -6.43 -21.91
C PRO A 783 39.42 -6.16 -22.13
N SER A 784 39.77 -5.79 -23.35
CA SER A 784 41.12 -5.36 -23.72
C SER A 784 41.45 -4.00 -23.11
N PHE A 785 40.48 -3.08 -23.16
CA PHE A 785 40.48 -1.81 -22.45
C PHE A 785 39.05 -1.31 -22.33
N SER A 786 38.82 -0.38 -21.40
CA SER A 786 37.58 0.38 -21.31
C SER A 786 37.90 1.84 -21.63
N ASP A 787 37.06 2.50 -22.42
CA ASP A 787 37.25 3.91 -22.78
C ASP A 787 36.74 4.88 -21.71
N SER A 788 36.80 6.19 -21.98
CA SER A 788 36.34 7.24 -21.06
C SER A 788 34.84 7.17 -20.73
N ASP A 789 34.05 6.58 -21.63
CA ASP A 789 32.61 6.47 -21.51
C ASP A 789 32.19 5.15 -20.83
N GLY A 790 33.19 4.37 -20.40
CA GLY A 790 33.00 3.09 -19.72
C GLY A 790 32.70 1.92 -20.66
N LEU A 791 32.77 2.11 -21.98
CA LEU A 791 32.50 1.06 -22.95
C LEU A 791 33.67 0.08 -23.01
N ASN A 792 33.33 -1.21 -22.99
CA ASN A 792 34.30 -2.30 -22.99
C ASN A 792 34.68 -2.69 -24.43
N HIS A 793 35.96 -2.60 -24.75
CA HIS A 793 36.49 -2.97 -26.07
C HIS A 793 37.19 -4.33 -25.99
N TYR A 794 36.84 -5.26 -26.87
CA TYR A 794 37.44 -6.60 -26.93
C TYR A 794 38.35 -6.74 -28.15
N HIS A 795 39.31 -7.67 -28.07
CA HIS A 795 40.15 -7.98 -29.23
C HIS A 795 39.28 -8.63 -30.31
N GLN A 796 39.44 -8.17 -31.55
CA GLN A 796 38.84 -8.85 -32.70
C GLN A 796 39.40 -10.29 -32.79
N THR A 797 38.52 -11.26 -32.54
CA THR A 797 38.87 -12.67 -32.36
C THR A 797 38.08 -13.58 -33.28
N GLY A 798 38.69 -14.69 -33.67
CA GLY A 798 38.07 -15.71 -34.51
C GLY A 798 38.43 -17.11 -34.05
N LEU A 799 37.65 -18.07 -34.53
CA LEU A 799 37.85 -19.49 -34.31
C LEU A 799 38.14 -20.18 -35.63
N VAL A 800 39.17 -21.01 -35.66
CA VAL A 800 39.53 -21.81 -36.84
C VAL A 800 39.46 -23.29 -36.48
N LEU A 801 38.88 -24.08 -37.39
CA LEU A 801 38.87 -25.53 -37.33
C LEU A 801 39.78 -26.10 -38.42
N MET A 802 40.78 -26.88 -38.01
CA MET A 802 41.73 -27.52 -38.92
C MET A 802 41.76 -29.03 -38.73
N GLN A 803 42.33 -29.73 -39.70
CA GLN A 803 42.58 -31.17 -39.65
C GLN A 803 43.99 -31.46 -40.13
N SER A 804 44.60 -32.51 -39.60
CA SER A 804 45.83 -33.06 -40.16
C SER A 804 45.63 -33.47 -41.62
N VAL A 805 46.63 -33.24 -42.46
CA VAL A 805 46.65 -33.70 -43.87
C VAL A 805 46.68 -35.23 -43.93
N HIS A 806 47.38 -35.87 -42.98
CA HIS A 806 47.44 -37.32 -42.86
C HIS A 806 46.70 -37.79 -41.60
N ALA A 807 45.73 -38.71 -41.78
CA ALA A 807 44.89 -39.21 -40.68
C ALA A 807 45.67 -39.94 -39.57
N LYS A 808 46.84 -40.53 -39.89
CA LYS A 808 47.72 -41.23 -38.94
C LYS A 808 48.83 -40.36 -38.34
N MET A 809 48.87 -39.06 -38.65
CA MET A 809 49.90 -38.16 -38.13
C MET A 809 49.73 -37.97 -36.62
N ALA A 810 50.83 -38.04 -35.87
CA ALA A 810 50.84 -37.73 -34.45
C ALA A 810 50.40 -36.28 -34.19
N PRO A 811 49.65 -35.99 -33.11
CA PRO A 811 49.25 -34.63 -32.79
C PRO A 811 50.47 -33.71 -32.62
N THR A 812 50.45 -32.53 -33.24
CA THR A 812 51.61 -31.63 -33.28
C THR A 812 51.19 -30.17 -33.16
N PRO A 813 51.89 -29.34 -32.37
CA PRO A 813 51.68 -27.90 -32.35
C PRO A 813 52.29 -27.20 -33.58
N LEU A 814 53.06 -27.91 -34.42
CA LEU A 814 53.67 -27.37 -35.63
C LEU A 814 52.65 -27.33 -36.77
N ILE A 815 51.89 -26.24 -36.83
CA ILE A 815 50.85 -26.03 -37.85
C ILE A 815 51.46 -25.31 -39.05
N THR A 816 51.51 -26.01 -40.18
CA THR A 816 51.98 -25.55 -41.49
C THR A 816 51.06 -26.08 -42.59
N SER A 817 51.19 -25.55 -43.81
CA SER A 817 50.45 -26.05 -44.97
C SER A 817 50.74 -27.53 -45.30
N SER A 818 51.91 -28.03 -44.93
CA SER A 818 52.31 -29.44 -45.11
C SER A 818 51.69 -30.39 -44.08
N THR A 819 51.27 -29.90 -42.92
CA THR A 819 50.80 -30.73 -41.81
C THR A 819 49.28 -30.64 -41.60
N HIS A 820 48.69 -29.47 -41.84
CA HIS A 820 47.27 -29.22 -41.57
C HIS A 820 46.58 -28.49 -42.73
N ARG A 821 45.28 -28.75 -42.87
CA ARG A 821 44.38 -28.03 -43.78
C ARG A 821 43.23 -27.38 -43.00
N PHE A 822 42.74 -26.26 -43.49
CA PHE A 822 41.54 -25.62 -42.95
C PHE A 822 40.30 -26.46 -43.32
N ILE A 823 39.46 -26.77 -42.33
CA ILE A 823 38.08 -27.22 -42.55
C ILE A 823 37.19 -25.99 -42.65
N GLN A 824 37.29 -25.11 -41.66
CA GLN A 824 36.45 -23.92 -41.56
C GLN A 824 37.21 -22.79 -40.87
N LYS A 825 36.96 -21.55 -41.32
CA LYS A 825 37.38 -20.32 -40.66
C LYS A 825 36.11 -19.60 -40.21
N GLY A 826 35.98 -19.33 -38.91
CA GLY A 826 34.87 -18.55 -38.39
C GLY A 826 35.06 -17.06 -38.68
N MET A 827 33.95 -16.33 -38.70
CA MET A 827 33.94 -14.87 -38.74
C MET A 827 34.63 -14.31 -37.50
N MET A 828 35.30 -13.17 -37.67
CA MET A 828 35.97 -12.49 -36.57
C MET A 828 35.09 -11.39 -36.01
N LEU A 829 34.94 -11.34 -34.69
CA LEU A 829 34.15 -10.35 -33.97
C LEU A 829 34.97 -9.74 -32.83
N ASP A 830 34.72 -8.47 -32.56
CA ASP A 830 35.25 -7.67 -31.44
C ASP A 830 34.25 -7.60 -30.27
N ALA A 831 33.53 -8.71 -30.04
CA ALA A 831 32.56 -8.86 -28.97
C ALA A 831 33.12 -9.63 -27.76
N ARG A 832 32.43 -9.52 -26.63
CA ARG A 832 32.74 -10.24 -25.37
C ARG A 832 32.75 -11.76 -25.58
N GLU A 833 31.85 -12.27 -26.40
CA GLU A 833 31.78 -13.67 -26.83
C GLU A 833 31.73 -13.80 -28.35
N VAL A 834 32.41 -14.82 -28.87
CA VAL A 834 32.40 -15.18 -30.30
C VAL A 834 31.94 -16.62 -30.44
N CYS A 835 30.75 -16.82 -31.01
CA CYS A 835 30.20 -18.14 -31.29
C CYS A 835 30.29 -18.45 -32.80
N SER A 836 30.65 -19.70 -33.13
CA SER A 836 30.71 -20.18 -34.50
C SER A 836 30.16 -21.60 -34.58
N GLN A 837 29.31 -21.83 -35.57
CA GLN A 837 28.82 -23.16 -35.90
C GLN A 837 29.85 -23.89 -36.75
N MET A 838 30.28 -25.09 -36.35
CA MET A 838 31.35 -25.83 -37.02
C MET A 838 30.97 -27.30 -37.25
N ASP A 839 31.32 -27.82 -38.44
CA ASP A 839 31.03 -29.20 -38.81
C ASP A 839 32.29 -30.08 -38.67
N LEU A 840 32.23 -31.03 -37.75
CA LEU A 840 33.28 -32.03 -37.49
C LEU A 840 33.08 -33.26 -38.38
N PRO A 841 34.08 -33.69 -39.18
CA PRO A 841 34.01 -34.94 -39.92
C PRO A 841 33.86 -36.17 -38.99
N PRO A 842 33.33 -37.30 -39.50
CA PRO A 842 33.15 -38.52 -38.72
C PRO A 842 34.47 -39.16 -38.31
N SER A 843 34.57 -39.66 -37.07
CA SER A 843 35.74 -40.40 -36.56
C SER A 843 37.08 -39.67 -36.74
N THR A 844 37.09 -38.34 -36.55
CA THR A 844 38.29 -37.51 -36.73
C THR A 844 38.60 -36.65 -35.51
N THR A 845 39.90 -36.39 -35.31
CA THR A 845 40.40 -35.35 -34.40
C THR A 845 40.71 -34.08 -35.18
N CYS A 846 40.06 -32.98 -34.83
CA CYS A 846 40.25 -31.66 -35.41
C CYS A 846 40.95 -30.73 -34.42
N TYR A 847 41.51 -29.65 -34.93
CA TYR A 847 42.25 -28.62 -34.20
C TYR A 847 41.40 -27.37 -34.18
N LEU A 848 40.86 -27.04 -33.02
CA LEU A 848 40.15 -25.79 -32.75
C LEU A 848 41.14 -24.77 -32.19
N ILE A 849 41.32 -23.66 -32.90
CA ILE A 849 42.35 -22.67 -32.61
C ILE A 849 41.68 -21.30 -32.48
N PRO A 850 41.58 -20.75 -31.27
CA PRO A 850 41.23 -19.36 -31.06
C PRO A 850 42.41 -18.44 -31.32
N TYR A 851 42.17 -17.35 -32.04
CA TYR A 851 43.21 -16.38 -32.38
C TYR A 851 42.68 -14.94 -32.43
N THR A 852 43.59 -14.00 -32.23
CA THR A 852 43.36 -12.56 -32.40
C THR A 852 43.74 -12.10 -33.81
N MET A 853 43.12 -11.02 -34.30
CA MET A 853 43.44 -10.47 -35.62
C MET A 853 44.92 -10.07 -35.76
N LYS A 854 45.49 -9.48 -34.72
CA LYS A 854 46.89 -9.02 -34.66
C LYS A 854 47.71 -9.90 -33.69
N ARG A 855 49.01 -10.04 -33.95
CA ARG A 855 49.97 -10.64 -33.01
C ARG A 855 50.19 -9.73 -31.80
N GLY A 856 50.60 -10.29 -30.66
CA GLY A 856 50.89 -9.50 -29.45
C GLY A 856 49.66 -8.98 -28.70
N CYS A 857 48.45 -9.34 -29.12
CA CYS A 857 47.24 -9.10 -28.35
C CYS A 857 47.23 -10.04 -27.14
N HIS A 858 47.19 -9.47 -25.93
CA HIS A 858 47.18 -10.25 -24.69
C HIS A 858 45.78 -10.27 -24.07
N GLY A 859 45.40 -11.41 -23.50
CA GLY A 859 44.09 -11.58 -22.87
C GLY A 859 43.83 -13.03 -22.46
N LYS A 860 42.98 -13.23 -21.47
CA LYS A 860 42.52 -14.56 -21.04
C LYS A 860 41.13 -14.84 -21.59
N PHE A 861 40.87 -16.10 -21.90
CA PHE A 861 39.60 -16.51 -22.47
C PHE A 861 39.22 -17.94 -22.03
N ASN A 862 37.95 -18.28 -22.21
CA ASN A 862 37.45 -19.64 -22.11
C ASN A 862 36.97 -20.08 -23.50
N ILE A 863 37.43 -21.23 -23.97
CA ILE A 863 36.88 -21.89 -25.15
C ILE A 863 35.82 -22.90 -24.69
N SER A 864 34.73 -23.04 -25.42
CA SER A 864 33.72 -24.05 -25.15
C SER A 864 33.16 -24.66 -26.42
N VAL A 865 32.77 -25.93 -26.31
CA VAL A 865 32.11 -26.67 -27.37
C VAL A 865 30.79 -27.20 -26.83
N TYR A 866 29.70 -26.92 -27.54
CA TYR A 866 28.38 -27.48 -27.28
C TYR A 866 28.12 -28.58 -28.32
N PRO A 867 28.23 -29.86 -27.94
CA PRO A 867 28.10 -30.96 -28.88
C PRO A 867 26.64 -31.43 -29.07
N GLY A 868 25.68 -30.83 -28.35
CA GLY A 868 24.32 -31.35 -28.27
C GLY A 868 24.31 -32.78 -27.74
N MET A 869 23.73 -33.70 -28.49
CA MET A 869 23.69 -35.13 -28.14
C MET A 869 24.86 -35.94 -28.71
N ALA A 870 25.82 -35.30 -29.39
CA ALA A 870 26.92 -35.99 -30.04
C ALA A 870 28.07 -36.32 -29.07
N LYS A 871 28.77 -37.42 -29.34
CA LYS A 871 29.96 -37.84 -28.59
C LYS A 871 31.19 -37.09 -29.10
N VAL A 872 31.43 -35.91 -28.54
CA VAL A 872 32.59 -35.07 -28.84
C VAL A 872 33.43 -34.87 -27.58
N THR A 873 34.75 -34.78 -27.73
CA THR A 873 35.65 -34.41 -26.62
C THR A 873 36.42 -33.14 -26.95
N LEU A 874 36.74 -32.34 -25.92
CA LEU A 874 37.55 -31.12 -26.02
C LEU A 874 38.77 -31.27 -25.10
N THR A 875 39.99 -31.21 -25.64
CA THR A 875 41.22 -31.35 -24.84
C THR A 875 42.28 -30.34 -25.30
N PRO A 876 42.90 -29.54 -24.42
CA PRO A 876 44.01 -28.66 -24.81
C PRO A 876 45.24 -29.49 -25.23
N LEU A 877 45.82 -29.18 -26.39
CA LEU A 877 47.01 -29.89 -26.93
C LEU A 877 48.27 -29.62 -26.09
N ARG A 878 48.39 -28.41 -25.54
CA ARG A 878 49.59 -27.90 -24.87
C ARG A 878 50.83 -28.05 -25.78
N TYR A 879 51.92 -28.62 -25.27
CA TYR A 879 53.15 -28.91 -26.03
C TYR A 879 53.16 -30.32 -26.64
N ALA A 880 52.01 -31.01 -26.72
CA ALA A 880 51.87 -32.36 -27.29
C ALA A 880 52.83 -33.43 -26.71
N GLY A 881 53.31 -33.25 -25.47
CA GLY A 881 54.30 -34.17 -24.85
C GLY A 881 55.74 -34.00 -25.35
N LEU A 882 56.01 -33.01 -26.19
CA LEU A 882 57.34 -32.71 -26.74
C LEU A 882 58.25 -32.00 -25.73
N LYS A 883 59.57 -32.08 -25.91
CA LYS A 883 60.54 -31.24 -25.21
C LYS A 883 60.24 -29.75 -25.44
N ARG A 884 60.48 -28.91 -24.44
CA ARG A 884 60.28 -27.45 -24.57
C ARG A 884 61.31 -26.83 -25.52
N GLU A 885 62.56 -27.24 -25.39
CA GLU A 885 63.64 -26.74 -26.23
C GLU A 885 63.88 -27.73 -27.38
N PRO A 886 63.83 -27.28 -28.64
CA PRO A 886 64.21 -28.12 -29.77
C PRO A 886 65.72 -28.31 -29.84
N LEU A 887 66.13 -29.40 -30.47
CA LEU A 887 67.45 -29.49 -31.05
C LEU A 887 67.49 -28.59 -32.30
N MET A 888 68.34 -27.57 -32.32
CA MET A 888 68.35 -26.54 -33.36
C MET A 888 69.72 -26.36 -34.02
N THR A 889 69.73 -26.12 -35.33
CA THR A 889 70.94 -25.76 -36.09
C THR A 889 70.60 -24.80 -37.22
N ASN A 890 71.54 -23.92 -37.54
CA ASN A 890 71.46 -23.11 -38.75
C ASN A 890 71.87 -23.97 -39.96
N LEU A 891 71.16 -23.79 -41.06
CA LEU A 891 71.36 -24.52 -42.30
C LEU A 891 71.46 -23.51 -43.45
N VAL A 892 72.47 -23.65 -44.30
CA VAL A 892 72.55 -22.86 -45.54
C VAL A 892 72.31 -23.83 -46.69
N ILE A 893 71.26 -23.60 -47.46
CA ILE A 893 70.87 -24.46 -48.58
C ILE A 893 71.30 -23.79 -49.89
N PRO A 894 72.19 -24.37 -50.70
CA PRO A 894 72.55 -23.81 -52.00
C PRO A 894 71.34 -23.87 -52.95
N CYS A 895 71.03 -22.75 -53.61
CA CYS A 895 69.90 -22.66 -54.54
C CYS A 895 70.25 -23.34 -55.88
N GLY A 896 69.32 -24.14 -56.42
CA GLY A 896 69.51 -24.80 -57.72
C GLY A 896 70.46 -26.01 -57.72
N ASN A 897 70.98 -26.40 -56.54
CA ASN A 897 71.73 -27.65 -56.38
C ASN A 897 70.77 -28.77 -55.96
N GLU A 898 70.64 -29.79 -56.80
CA GLU A 898 69.79 -30.95 -56.49
C GLU A 898 70.29 -31.74 -55.28
N GLU A 899 71.58 -31.77 -54.96
CA GLU A 899 72.10 -32.51 -53.80
C GLU A 899 71.56 -31.97 -52.47
N GLY A 900 71.33 -30.65 -52.38
CA GLY A 900 70.86 -29.95 -51.19
C GLY A 900 71.85 -30.00 -50.02
N THR A 901 71.38 -29.66 -48.82
CA THR A 901 72.18 -29.71 -47.58
C THR A 901 71.69 -30.84 -46.68
N ARG A 902 72.64 -31.64 -46.17
CA ARG A 902 72.39 -32.81 -45.31
C ARG A 902 72.68 -32.50 -43.83
N VAL A 903 71.80 -32.93 -42.95
CA VAL A 903 71.97 -32.87 -41.48
C VAL A 903 71.65 -34.22 -40.88
N ASP A 904 72.56 -34.77 -40.08
CA ASP A 904 72.38 -36.06 -39.44
C ASP A 904 72.18 -35.93 -37.94
N PHE A 905 71.27 -36.72 -37.39
CA PHE A 905 70.98 -36.77 -35.97
C PHE A 905 70.79 -38.20 -35.48
N LEU A 906 71.01 -38.41 -34.18
CA LEU A 906 70.91 -39.70 -33.52
C LEU A 906 69.71 -39.71 -32.56
N LEU A 907 68.93 -40.79 -32.56
CA LEU A 907 67.87 -41.05 -31.58
C LEU A 907 68.21 -42.26 -30.71
N ASN A 908 67.86 -42.19 -29.44
CA ASN A 908 68.13 -43.27 -28.48
C ASN A 908 67.00 -44.32 -28.35
N ASP A 909 65.77 -44.02 -28.79
CA ASP A 909 64.60 -44.91 -28.71
C ASP A 909 63.55 -44.56 -29.81
N PRO A 910 62.64 -45.48 -30.22
CA PRO A 910 61.59 -45.19 -31.21
C PRO A 910 60.60 -44.12 -30.75
N CYS A 911 60.45 -43.06 -31.53
CA CYS A 911 59.54 -41.96 -31.18
C CYS A 911 58.93 -41.29 -32.42
N ASP A 912 57.95 -40.41 -32.21
CA ASP A 912 57.54 -39.46 -33.22
C ASP A 912 58.52 -38.28 -33.23
N VAL A 913 58.96 -37.88 -34.41
CA VAL A 913 59.93 -36.81 -34.63
C VAL A 913 59.22 -35.66 -35.34
N HIS A 914 59.33 -34.47 -34.77
CA HIS A 914 58.64 -33.27 -35.24
C HIS A 914 59.70 -32.29 -35.73
N VAL A 915 59.78 -32.12 -37.05
CA VAL A 915 60.77 -31.26 -37.68
C VAL A 915 60.12 -29.99 -38.18
N LEU A 916 60.77 -28.84 -38.00
CA LEU A 916 60.43 -27.57 -38.60
C LEU A 916 61.65 -26.96 -39.28
N LEU A 917 61.50 -26.55 -40.53
CA LEU A 917 62.46 -25.71 -41.24
C LEU A 917 61.85 -24.34 -41.43
N ARG A 918 62.58 -23.29 -41.02
CA ARG A 918 62.18 -21.89 -41.19
C ARG A 918 63.19 -21.15 -42.06
N GLN A 919 62.73 -20.53 -43.13
CA GLN A 919 63.56 -19.62 -43.91
C GLN A 919 63.78 -18.31 -43.13
N VAL A 920 65.04 -17.89 -42.98
CA VAL A 920 65.44 -16.75 -42.14
C VAL A 920 65.41 -15.44 -42.93
N GLN A 921 65.55 -15.51 -44.26
CA GLN A 921 65.60 -14.35 -45.13
C GLN A 921 64.28 -13.57 -45.13
N ILE A 922 64.37 -12.26 -44.94
CA ILE A 922 63.26 -11.31 -45.01
C ILE A 922 63.60 -10.29 -46.09
N SER A 923 62.90 -10.34 -47.21
CA SER A 923 63.19 -9.48 -48.36
C SER A 923 62.49 -8.13 -48.32
N ASP A 924 61.25 -8.07 -47.84
CA ASP A 924 60.55 -6.80 -47.57
C ASP A 924 60.05 -6.74 -46.11
N PRO A 925 60.67 -5.91 -45.24
CA PRO A 925 60.22 -5.70 -43.87
C PRO A 925 58.78 -5.16 -43.75
N VAL A 926 58.27 -4.48 -44.78
CA VAL A 926 56.90 -3.93 -44.80
C VAL A 926 55.89 -5.05 -45.00
N SER A 927 56.16 -6.00 -45.91
CA SER A 927 55.33 -7.20 -46.11
C SER A 927 55.10 -8.00 -44.80
N VAL A 928 56.14 -8.12 -43.96
CA VAL A 928 56.11 -8.85 -42.66
C VAL A 928 55.18 -8.23 -41.62
N LYS A 929 54.76 -6.96 -41.80
CA LYS A 929 53.73 -6.34 -40.94
C LYS A 929 52.33 -6.87 -41.25
N ASN A 930 52.05 -7.21 -42.52
CA ASN A 930 50.73 -7.64 -42.98
C ASN A 930 50.58 -9.17 -43.10
N GLY A 931 51.70 -9.91 -43.09
CA GLY A 931 51.76 -11.37 -43.05
C GLY A 931 53.18 -11.86 -43.33
N ASP A 932 53.55 -13.05 -42.89
CA ASP A 932 54.92 -13.58 -43.08
C ASP A 932 54.98 -15.07 -43.44
N ILE A 933 53.85 -15.65 -43.87
CA ILE A 933 53.76 -17.08 -44.20
C ILE A 933 54.46 -17.48 -45.51
N VAL A 934 54.74 -16.53 -46.39
CA VAL A 934 55.43 -16.77 -47.67
C VAL A 934 56.88 -16.29 -47.58
N ALA A 935 57.80 -17.08 -48.12
CA ALA A 935 59.21 -16.77 -48.30
C ALA A 935 59.56 -16.72 -49.80
N GLU A 936 60.80 -16.35 -50.13
CA GLU A 936 61.23 -16.18 -51.52
C GLU A 936 61.65 -17.49 -52.19
N ASP A 937 62.15 -18.44 -51.41
CA ASP A 937 62.70 -19.68 -51.94
C ASP A 937 61.73 -20.84 -51.76
N GLU A 938 61.68 -21.70 -52.77
CA GLU A 938 61.00 -22.98 -52.71
C GLU A 938 61.92 -24.05 -52.13
N VAL A 939 61.61 -24.50 -50.92
CA VAL A 939 62.39 -25.52 -50.22
C VAL A 939 61.61 -26.83 -50.09
N MET A 940 62.30 -27.95 -50.02
CA MET A 940 61.74 -29.29 -49.75
C MET A 940 62.58 -30.00 -48.69
N LEU A 941 61.95 -30.77 -47.80
CA LEU A 941 62.59 -31.59 -46.78
C LEU A 941 62.33 -33.07 -47.03
N GLN A 942 63.35 -33.90 -46.86
CA GLN A 942 63.28 -35.36 -46.91
C GLN A 942 64.04 -35.97 -45.73
N VAL A 943 63.54 -37.07 -45.18
CA VAL A 943 64.20 -37.78 -44.07
C VAL A 943 64.46 -39.23 -44.45
N PHE A 944 65.68 -39.69 -44.17
CA PHE A 944 66.16 -41.05 -44.42
C PHE A 944 66.56 -41.74 -43.10
N ASN A 945 66.27 -43.04 -42.98
CA ASN A 945 66.72 -43.88 -41.85
C ASN A 945 68.16 -44.39 -42.05
N GLU A 946 68.72 -45.14 -41.10
CA GLU A 946 70.11 -45.66 -41.19
C GLU A 946 70.41 -46.56 -42.42
N TYR A 947 69.38 -47.05 -43.11
CA TYR A 947 69.46 -47.88 -44.31
C TYR A 947 69.31 -47.09 -45.61
N GLY A 948 69.20 -45.76 -45.56
CA GLY A 948 68.98 -44.94 -46.75
C GLY A 948 67.55 -44.96 -47.29
N ILE A 949 66.59 -45.51 -46.53
CA ILE A 949 65.17 -45.55 -46.91
C ILE A 949 64.54 -44.21 -46.53
N ASN A 950 63.87 -43.57 -47.49
CA ASN A 950 63.10 -42.36 -47.27
C ASN A 950 61.86 -42.67 -46.41
N LEU A 951 61.77 -42.05 -45.24
CA LEU A 951 60.66 -42.21 -44.31
C LEU A 951 59.55 -41.18 -44.51
N ALA A 952 59.91 -39.95 -44.87
CA ALA A 952 58.98 -38.84 -44.97
C ALA A 952 59.53 -37.71 -45.85
N THR A 953 58.64 -37.01 -46.54
CA THR A 953 58.95 -35.84 -47.38
C THR A 953 57.86 -34.78 -47.24
N THR A 954 58.20 -33.49 -47.41
CA THR A 954 57.21 -32.40 -47.53
C THR A 954 56.54 -32.33 -48.91
N ALA A 955 56.69 -33.37 -49.73
CA ALA A 955 56.17 -33.54 -51.09
C ALA A 955 56.87 -32.68 -52.14
N ASN A 956 56.28 -31.54 -52.54
CA ASN A 956 56.82 -30.65 -53.58
C ASN A 956 57.57 -29.46 -52.93
N PRO A 957 58.53 -28.84 -53.63
CA PRO A 957 59.13 -27.60 -53.15
C PRO A 957 58.06 -26.54 -52.93
N SER A 958 58.15 -25.81 -51.83
CA SER A 958 57.16 -24.82 -51.44
C SER A 958 57.80 -23.55 -50.93
N SER A 959 57.23 -22.41 -51.32
CA SER A 959 57.60 -21.07 -50.82
C SER A 959 57.02 -20.75 -49.44
N ALA A 960 56.47 -21.74 -48.73
CA ALA A 960 56.08 -21.54 -47.34
C ALA A 960 57.30 -21.21 -46.47
N ARG A 961 57.22 -20.12 -45.70
CA ARG A 961 58.32 -19.66 -44.84
C ARG A 961 58.68 -20.69 -43.77
N GLU A 962 57.68 -21.37 -43.20
CA GLU A 962 57.85 -22.49 -42.29
C GLU A 962 57.28 -23.76 -42.92
N GLN A 963 58.07 -24.83 -42.95
CA GLN A 963 57.63 -26.18 -43.36
C GLN A 963 57.88 -27.17 -42.23
N ALA A 964 56.86 -27.94 -41.88
CA ALA A 964 56.96 -28.98 -40.87
C ALA A 964 56.83 -30.38 -41.50
N LEU A 965 57.56 -31.33 -40.92
CA LEU A 965 57.56 -32.73 -41.31
C LEU A 965 57.51 -33.61 -40.04
N ILE A 966 56.44 -34.38 -39.91
CA ILE A 966 56.19 -35.23 -38.73
C ILE A 966 56.20 -36.68 -39.19
N PHE A 967 57.05 -37.50 -38.58
CA PHE A 967 57.17 -38.91 -38.93
C PHE A 967 57.50 -39.76 -37.70
N ARG A 968 57.12 -41.04 -37.76
CA ARG A 968 57.46 -42.03 -36.73
C ARG A 968 58.83 -42.63 -37.03
N ALA A 969 59.79 -42.44 -36.14
CA ALA A 969 61.06 -43.17 -36.14
C ALA A 969 60.85 -44.57 -35.52
N PRO A 970 60.95 -45.67 -36.28
CA PRO A 970 60.59 -47.00 -35.79
C PRO A 970 61.65 -47.65 -34.89
N GLN A 971 62.89 -47.16 -34.93
CA GLN A 971 64.05 -47.75 -34.25
C GLN A 971 64.93 -46.63 -33.68
N LEU A 972 65.74 -46.96 -32.69
CA LEU A 972 66.86 -46.09 -32.30
C LEU A 972 67.92 -46.11 -33.41
N GLY A 973 68.71 -45.05 -33.54
CA GLY A 973 69.79 -45.01 -34.53
C GLY A 973 69.88 -43.69 -35.28
N ARG A 974 70.60 -43.72 -36.41
CA ARG A 974 70.96 -42.55 -37.20
C ARG A 974 69.88 -42.23 -38.23
N TYR A 975 69.52 -40.95 -38.28
CA TYR A 975 68.61 -40.38 -39.26
C TYR A 975 69.29 -39.23 -39.99
N SER A 976 69.01 -39.10 -41.28
CA SER A 976 69.59 -38.07 -42.16
C SER A 976 68.49 -37.25 -42.78
N LEU A 977 68.54 -35.93 -42.58
CA LEU A 977 67.62 -34.97 -43.15
C LEU A 977 68.29 -34.25 -44.31
N ARG A 978 67.59 -34.17 -45.44
CA ARG A 978 68.01 -33.46 -46.64
C ARG A 978 67.07 -32.30 -46.90
N ALA A 979 67.62 -31.10 -47.03
CA ALA A 979 66.86 -29.93 -47.45
C ALA A 979 67.37 -29.47 -48.82
N VAL A 980 66.47 -29.28 -49.79
CA VAL A 980 66.79 -28.88 -51.17
C VAL A 980 66.06 -27.58 -51.47
N CYS A 981 66.74 -26.65 -52.17
CA CYS A 981 66.15 -25.41 -52.66
C CYS A 981 66.06 -25.45 -54.19
N SER A 982 64.84 -25.46 -54.75
CA SER A 982 64.59 -25.48 -56.20
C SER A 982 64.48 -24.09 -56.83
N SER A 983 64.52 -23.03 -56.00
CA SER A 983 64.36 -21.64 -56.43
C SER A 983 65.51 -21.15 -57.31
N LYS A 984 65.19 -20.35 -58.33
CA LYS A 984 66.13 -19.48 -59.07
C LYS A 984 66.05 -18.04 -58.53
N SER A 985 66.01 -17.87 -57.21
CA SER A 985 65.95 -16.54 -56.58
C SER A 985 67.23 -15.73 -56.86
N LYS A 986 67.21 -14.44 -56.50
CA LYS A 986 68.39 -13.56 -56.62
C LYS A 986 69.53 -13.93 -55.66
N SER A 987 69.28 -14.81 -54.69
CA SER A 987 70.26 -15.26 -53.70
C SER A 987 70.85 -16.61 -54.09
N GLU A 988 72.18 -16.74 -54.06
CA GLU A 988 72.87 -18.01 -54.32
C GLU A 988 72.61 -19.05 -53.21
N THR A 989 72.19 -18.61 -52.03
CA THR A 989 71.94 -19.49 -50.87
C THR A 989 70.67 -19.11 -50.12
N CYS A 990 70.00 -20.10 -49.55
CA CYS A 990 68.81 -19.97 -48.73
C CYS A 990 69.16 -20.29 -47.26
N PRO A 991 69.33 -19.27 -46.39
CA PRO A 991 69.59 -19.48 -44.97
C PRO A 991 68.30 -19.92 -44.25
N CYS A 992 68.37 -21.07 -43.60
CA CYS A 992 67.29 -21.69 -42.87
C CYS A 992 67.69 -21.99 -41.42
N LEU A 993 66.70 -22.03 -40.54
CA LEU A 993 66.81 -22.55 -39.19
C LEU A 993 66.07 -23.89 -39.14
N LEU A 994 66.78 -24.96 -38.78
CA LEU A 994 66.22 -26.29 -38.61
C LEU A 994 66.02 -26.56 -37.12
N LEU A 995 64.82 -27.00 -36.75
CA LEU A 995 64.44 -27.33 -35.38
C LEU A 995 63.80 -28.72 -35.33
N ILE A 996 64.23 -29.55 -34.39
CA ILE A 996 63.73 -30.92 -34.18
C ILE A 996 63.24 -31.07 -32.75
N TRP A 997 61.99 -31.49 -32.60
CA TRP A 997 61.37 -31.86 -31.33
C TRP A 997 61.09 -33.36 -31.28
N VAL A 998 61.28 -33.92 -30.09
CA VAL A 998 60.96 -35.31 -29.73
C VAL A 998 60.25 -35.33 -28.37
N ALA A 999 59.70 -36.47 -27.99
CA ALA A 999 59.11 -36.67 -26.67
C ALA A 999 60.13 -36.38 -25.55
N LYS A 1000 59.62 -35.99 -24.38
CA LYS A 1000 60.45 -35.50 -23.25
C LYS A 1000 61.49 -36.51 -22.78
N GLU A 1001 61.20 -37.80 -22.89
CA GLU A 1001 62.00 -38.93 -22.43
C GLU A 1001 63.11 -39.34 -23.42
N ILE A 1002 63.05 -38.85 -24.66
CA ILE A 1002 63.94 -39.26 -25.77
C ILE A 1002 65.16 -38.33 -25.82
N GLU A 1003 66.37 -38.88 -25.97
CA GLU A 1003 67.58 -38.09 -26.20
C GLU A 1003 67.87 -37.99 -27.71
N ILE A 1004 68.30 -36.80 -28.12
CA ILE A 1004 68.56 -36.48 -29.52
C ILE A 1004 69.76 -35.54 -29.59
N ASP A 1005 70.70 -35.81 -30.50
CA ASP A 1005 71.87 -34.97 -30.76
C ASP A 1005 72.21 -34.95 -32.26
N PHE A 1006 72.76 -33.83 -32.73
CA PHE A 1006 73.34 -33.75 -34.08
C PHE A 1006 74.67 -34.50 -34.10
N ILE A 1007 74.92 -35.20 -35.21
CA ILE A 1007 76.18 -35.90 -35.45
C ILE A 1007 76.84 -35.37 -36.73
N PRO A 1008 78.18 -35.31 -36.78
CA PRO A 1008 78.89 -34.84 -37.97
C PRO A 1008 78.62 -35.76 -39.15
N VAL A 1009 78.35 -35.15 -40.31
CA VAL A 1009 78.26 -35.87 -41.59
C VAL A 1009 79.68 -36.28 -42.00
N PRO A 1010 79.98 -37.59 -42.19
CA PRO A 1010 81.30 -38.05 -42.58
C PRO A 1010 81.75 -37.42 -43.92
N PRO A 1011 83.01 -36.97 -44.05
CA PRO A 1011 83.49 -36.26 -45.24
C PRO A 1011 83.37 -37.06 -46.56
N ASP A 1012 83.35 -38.40 -46.49
CA ASP A 1012 83.21 -39.29 -47.66
C ASP A 1012 81.78 -39.81 -47.90
N SER A 1013 80.75 -39.18 -47.31
CA SER A 1013 79.37 -39.64 -47.47
C SER A 1013 78.83 -39.33 -48.88
N LYS A 1014 78.43 -40.36 -49.64
CA LYS A 1014 77.77 -40.20 -50.96
C LYS A 1014 76.42 -39.46 -50.84
N PRO A 1015 75.91 -38.89 -51.94
CA PRO A 1015 74.59 -38.25 -51.98
C PRO A 1015 73.45 -39.16 -51.51
N LEU A 1016 72.50 -38.57 -50.78
CA LEU A 1016 71.30 -39.25 -50.26
C LEU A 1016 70.42 -39.74 -51.42
N GLY A 1017 70.03 -41.03 -51.41
CA GLY A 1017 69.26 -41.68 -52.47
C GLY A 1017 70.06 -42.68 -53.33
N LEU A 1018 71.39 -42.67 -53.26
CA LEU A 1018 72.31 -43.61 -53.95
C LEU A 1018 73.08 -44.54 -52.97
N GLN A 1019 72.85 -44.40 -51.66
CA GLN A 1019 73.48 -45.21 -50.62
C GLN A 1019 72.55 -46.32 -50.12
N THR A 1020 73.00 -47.58 -50.16
CA THR A 1020 72.30 -48.75 -49.60
C THR A 1020 72.49 -48.92 -48.08
N ARG A 1021 73.46 -48.22 -47.47
CA ARG A 1021 73.74 -48.27 -46.02
C ARG A 1021 74.55 -47.05 -45.58
N PHE A 1022 74.17 -46.41 -44.48
CA PHE A 1022 74.97 -45.32 -43.90
C PHE A 1022 76.19 -45.85 -43.13
N PRO A 1023 77.31 -45.09 -43.03
CA PRO A 1023 78.49 -45.50 -42.28
C PRO A 1023 78.14 -45.77 -40.81
N MET A 1024 78.47 -46.96 -40.30
CA MET A 1024 78.29 -47.33 -38.90
C MET A 1024 79.24 -46.49 -38.03
N ILE A 1025 78.71 -45.89 -36.95
CA ILE A 1025 79.54 -45.24 -35.93
C ILE A 1025 80.35 -46.35 -35.23
N PRO A 1026 81.69 -46.23 -35.10
CA PRO A 1026 82.49 -47.18 -34.34
C PRO A 1026 81.99 -47.23 -32.89
N ARG A 1027 81.80 -48.44 -32.34
CA ARG A 1027 81.42 -48.67 -30.93
C ARG A 1027 82.41 -48.09 -29.89
N SER A 1028 83.49 -47.45 -30.35
CA SER A 1028 84.54 -46.80 -29.54
C SER A 1028 84.50 -45.27 -29.55
N ALA A 1029 83.50 -44.62 -30.17
CA ALA A 1029 83.27 -43.19 -29.99
C ALA A 1029 82.68 -42.95 -28.58
N PRO A 1030 83.11 -41.91 -27.83
CA PRO A 1030 82.61 -41.69 -26.48
C PRO A 1030 81.09 -41.53 -26.56
N ASN A 1031 80.37 -42.25 -25.70
CA ASN A 1031 78.94 -42.05 -25.48
C ASN A 1031 78.66 -40.54 -25.37
N ALA A 1032 78.05 -39.96 -26.40
CA ALA A 1032 77.75 -38.52 -26.46
C ALA A 1032 76.91 -38.05 -25.26
N PHE A 1033 76.26 -38.98 -24.54
CA PHE A 1033 75.43 -38.74 -23.37
C PHE A 1033 76.18 -38.73 -22.01
N ARG A 1034 77.51 -38.71 -21.97
CA ARG A 1034 78.26 -38.57 -20.70
C ARG A 1034 79.44 -37.61 -20.81
N THR A 1035 79.18 -36.32 -20.59
CA THR A 1035 80.05 -35.41 -19.80
C THR A 1035 79.39 -34.03 -19.69
N GLY A 1036 78.94 -33.66 -18.49
CA GLY A 1036 78.40 -32.33 -18.17
C GLY A 1036 77.93 -32.29 -16.72
N SER A 1037 78.76 -31.71 -15.86
CA SER A 1037 78.65 -31.68 -14.40
C SER A 1037 77.28 -31.17 -13.88
N ARG A 1038 76.82 -31.78 -12.79
CA ARG A 1038 75.78 -31.23 -11.91
C ARG A 1038 76.27 -29.90 -11.32
N GLU A 1039 75.92 -28.78 -11.93
CA GLU A 1039 75.80 -27.51 -11.22
C GLU A 1039 74.33 -27.15 -11.05
N ARG A 1040 73.86 -27.30 -9.80
CA ARG A 1040 72.60 -26.72 -9.33
C ARG A 1040 72.75 -25.20 -9.31
N ALA A 1041 72.46 -24.54 -10.42
CA ALA A 1041 72.08 -23.13 -10.39
C ALA A 1041 70.63 -23.06 -9.88
N TYR A 1042 70.46 -22.80 -8.58
CA TYR A 1042 69.20 -22.30 -8.03
C TYR A 1042 68.90 -20.93 -8.66
N SER A 1043 68.22 -20.91 -9.80
CA SER A 1043 67.47 -19.72 -10.20
C SER A 1043 66.13 -19.76 -9.47
N ARG A 1044 66.06 -18.99 -8.36
CA ARG A 1044 64.80 -18.55 -7.79
C ARG A 1044 64.17 -17.58 -8.78
N ASP A 1045 63.42 -18.11 -9.74
CA ASP A 1045 62.37 -17.36 -10.41
C ASP A 1045 61.05 -18.10 -10.26
N ARG A 1046 60.42 -17.85 -9.12
CA ARG A 1046 59.05 -18.27 -8.80
C ARG A 1046 58.08 -17.42 -9.62
N SER A 1047 58.05 -17.60 -10.94
CA SER A 1047 56.98 -17.02 -11.78
C SER A 1047 56.82 -17.68 -13.16
N VAL A 1048 57.38 -18.87 -13.42
CA VAL A 1048 57.12 -19.57 -14.70
C VAL A 1048 55.69 -20.13 -14.69
N ARG A 1049 54.76 -19.27 -15.11
CA ARG A 1049 53.35 -19.58 -15.38
C ARG A 1049 53.27 -20.75 -16.36
N ARG A 1050 52.24 -21.58 -16.17
CA ARG A 1050 51.84 -22.69 -17.04
C ARG A 1050 51.71 -22.19 -18.50
N SER A 1051 52.76 -22.28 -19.31
CA SER A 1051 52.69 -21.88 -20.73
C SER A 1051 52.13 -23.04 -21.56
N ASP A 1052 51.00 -22.80 -22.23
CA ASP A 1052 50.27 -23.80 -23.02
C ASP A 1052 50.82 -24.00 -24.46
N SER A 1053 51.93 -23.38 -24.84
CA SER A 1053 52.54 -23.52 -26.17
C SER A 1053 54.05 -23.83 -26.10
N LEU A 1054 54.60 -24.33 -27.21
CA LEU A 1054 56.05 -24.38 -27.42
C LEU A 1054 56.60 -22.94 -27.42
N PRO A 1055 57.82 -22.71 -26.88
CA PRO A 1055 58.41 -21.37 -26.87
C PRO A 1055 58.51 -20.82 -28.31
N PRO A 1056 58.26 -19.52 -28.51
CA PRO A 1056 58.40 -18.90 -29.82
C PRO A 1056 59.84 -19.04 -30.33
N ILE A 1057 60.00 -19.25 -31.63
CA ILE A 1057 61.32 -19.34 -32.26
C ILE A 1057 61.95 -17.95 -32.21
N GLN A 1058 62.93 -17.77 -31.32
CA GLN A 1058 63.67 -16.53 -31.19
C GLN A 1058 64.54 -16.30 -32.43
N GLY A 1059 64.15 -15.31 -33.23
CA GLY A 1059 64.85 -14.88 -34.43
C GLY A 1059 64.11 -13.72 -35.08
N ALA A 1060 64.75 -12.54 -35.06
CA ALA A 1060 64.35 -11.24 -35.60
C ALA A 1060 63.36 -10.37 -34.78
N VAL A 1061 63.92 -9.24 -34.31
CA VAL A 1061 63.29 -8.00 -33.78
C VAL A 1061 62.82 -8.03 -32.31
N ARG A 1062 63.78 -7.82 -31.38
CA ARG A 1062 63.49 -7.02 -30.18
C ARG A 1062 63.17 -5.60 -30.67
N GLY A 1063 61.90 -5.23 -30.69
CA GLY A 1063 61.50 -3.83 -30.82
C GLY A 1063 62.14 -3.04 -29.67
N GLY A 1064 62.93 -2.04 -30.01
CA GLY A 1064 63.52 -1.14 -29.02
C GLY A 1064 62.42 -0.53 -28.15
N ARG A 1065 62.66 -0.49 -26.84
CA ARG A 1065 61.95 0.41 -25.94
C ARG A 1065 62.13 1.84 -26.45
N SER A 1066 61.14 2.39 -27.14
CA SER A 1066 61.00 3.83 -27.23
C SER A 1066 60.53 4.32 -25.87
N SER A 1067 61.43 4.97 -25.15
CA SER A 1067 61.08 5.86 -24.05
C SER A 1067 60.17 6.95 -24.59
N GLN A 1068 58.86 6.86 -24.35
CA GLN A 1068 57.98 8.01 -24.44
C GLN A 1068 58.32 8.93 -23.25
N THR A 1069 59.21 9.87 -23.51
CA THR A 1069 59.33 11.10 -22.71
C THR A 1069 58.02 11.86 -22.81
N SER A 1070 57.38 12.04 -21.67
CA SER A 1070 56.27 12.94 -21.43
C SER A 1070 56.59 14.36 -21.91
N SER A 1071 56.04 14.77 -23.06
CA SER A 1071 55.95 16.18 -23.44
C SER A 1071 54.61 16.72 -22.97
N ILE A 1072 54.64 17.39 -21.81
CA ILE A 1072 53.60 18.27 -21.31
C ILE A 1072 53.36 19.37 -22.36
N PRO A 1073 52.12 19.62 -22.85
CA PRO A 1073 51.87 20.80 -23.66
C PRO A 1073 51.83 22.03 -22.76
N GLN A 1074 52.60 23.05 -23.15
CA GLN A 1074 52.64 24.37 -22.54
C GLN A 1074 51.26 25.03 -22.56
N ARG A 1075 50.78 25.42 -21.37
CA ARG A 1075 49.82 26.51 -21.21
C ARG A 1075 50.38 27.77 -21.89
N ARG A 1076 49.59 28.40 -22.75
CA ARG A 1076 49.68 29.86 -23.01
C ARG A 1076 48.40 30.55 -22.54
N PRO A 1077 48.51 31.83 -22.15
CA PRO A 1077 47.57 32.48 -21.25
C PRO A 1077 46.58 33.42 -21.97
N THR A 1078 45.52 33.74 -21.22
CA THR A 1078 44.70 34.97 -21.20
C THR A 1078 43.84 35.33 -22.40
N GLY A 1079 42.55 35.58 -22.11
CA GLY A 1079 41.89 36.82 -22.55
C GLY A 1079 40.39 36.71 -22.81
N ALA A 1080 39.60 37.28 -21.89
CA ALA A 1080 38.17 37.60 -21.92
C ALA A 1080 37.19 36.42 -21.70
#